data_AF-A0A3B8Z7N0-F1
#
_entry.id   AF-A0A3B8Z7N0-F1
#
_cell.length_a   1.000
_cell.length_b   1.000
_cell.length_c   1.000
_cell.angle_alpha   90.00
_cell.angle_beta   90.00
_cell.angle_gamma   90.00
#
_symmetry.space_group_name_H-M   'P 1'
#
loop_
_entity.id
_entity.type
_entity.pdbx_description
1 polymer ?
#
loop_
_entity_poly.entity_id
_entity_poly.type
_entity_poly.pdbx_seq_one_letter_code
_entity_poly.pdbx_strand_id
1 'polypeptide(L)'
;SIIASPDGHRWAMAAEALDRCEANGGSSVHIQLLKTIAVLDLFRERSGLYPGQELLHTTVQATKEVVDAALEDLRRWSFVIYRKHMSSYAVYAGSDFDIESAIEQALQEVRDVNFETLQRMAGMQPILAKRHYFETGALRWFDVQLGSLTAATSNAAQFIPHQGTIGLYLLALPTEGEDSQTARARCKEASRKAVKEGLNVIVGFPLQAWTIIELAKELKALEKVREEHTEIQGDLVAHREVNSRLIALQNQLEAELQQAMLNAVWFENGQELKRMTIRALNNKVSDVAEHLYPDSPRIKNELLNRTKPSSSAIAAQNALLKAMANNLGESRLGITGYPAEGGLFESLLEHTKLYGPTAQGLDFLKPNWEEDAGRLYPAWRKAAEHLESNADRSVGIDELYEIWEDKPIGLKRGLMPVLAVAFILSQRSNLAFYREGIFQPLFSDLDVDYLAKDPASIQVRWMDLSHLSKSLLSGLAEVVRELDTENQLKELAPIDVARGLVAIFDRLPNWTKRTQRLSSTAMKVRTIFKHASDPNQLLFSDLPGVYKKNADIQKEEVANGVITTIREAMKELVDAYPKMLERMSSMLLTELQVPSDSPQALTELRDRAENIKQMSGDFRLDAFTNRIAVLDGTNESIEGVGSLAANKPPTDWVDADLDSAFIETAALAQKFVRTESYARVQGRKDKRHAMAIIISKDGQPKPMEADFQITESDRPKVDELVSRLKESVQFDSSNKKAVILAALAELSSEYMSLTTDTEQLSFLEETDVTS
;
A
#
# COMPACT_ATOMS: atom_id res chain seq x y z
N SER A 1 -37.62 20.19 62.67
CA SER A 1 -37.07 21.24 61.78
C SER A 1 -38.10 21.53 60.71
N ILE A 2 -38.42 22.81 60.42
CA ILE A 2 -39.35 23.19 59.33
C ILE A 2 -38.90 22.63 57.98
N ILE A 3 -37.59 22.50 57.76
CA ILE A 3 -37.00 21.92 56.54
C ILE A 3 -37.42 20.45 56.34
N ALA A 4 -37.80 19.74 57.42
CA ALA A 4 -38.22 18.34 57.39
C ALA A 4 -39.75 18.15 57.57
N SER A 5 -40.54 19.25 57.56
CA SER A 5 -42.00 19.20 57.61
C SER A 5 -42.61 19.39 56.20
N PRO A 6 -43.92 19.16 56.01
CA PRO A 6 -44.61 19.44 54.73
C PRO A 6 -44.44 20.88 54.24
N ASP A 7 -44.14 21.80 55.17
CA ASP A 7 -43.92 23.23 54.94
C ASP A 7 -42.49 23.57 54.49
N GLY A 8 -41.57 22.59 54.47
CA GLY A 8 -40.16 22.78 54.16
C GLY A 8 -39.90 23.29 52.74
N HIS A 9 -40.73 22.89 51.78
CA HIS A 9 -40.62 23.38 50.40
C HIS A 9 -41.00 24.86 50.29
N ARG A 10 -42.13 25.27 50.90
CA ARG A 10 -42.57 26.67 50.95
C ARG A 10 -41.54 27.56 51.67
N TRP A 11 -40.93 27.03 52.72
CA TRP A 11 -39.85 27.72 53.45
C TRP A 11 -38.60 27.91 52.60
N ALA A 12 -38.16 26.88 51.87
CA ALA A 12 -37.00 26.97 50.98
C ALA A 12 -37.21 27.96 49.84
N MET A 13 -38.41 27.98 49.24
CA MET A 13 -38.77 28.94 48.19
C MET A 13 -38.78 30.38 48.71
N ALA A 14 -39.30 30.61 49.91
CA ALA A 14 -39.27 31.93 50.54
C ALA A 14 -37.84 32.40 50.83
N ALA A 15 -36.96 31.49 51.28
CA ALA A 15 -35.55 31.79 51.50
C ALA A 15 -34.82 32.14 50.19
N GLU A 16 -35.04 31.37 49.12
CA GLU A 16 -34.47 31.65 47.80
C GLU A 16 -34.97 32.98 47.21
N ALA A 17 -36.27 33.27 47.34
CA ALA A 17 -36.84 34.54 46.91
C ALA A 17 -36.24 35.73 47.67
N LEU A 18 -35.90 35.56 48.96
CA LEU A 18 -35.22 36.56 49.77
C LEU A 18 -33.78 36.79 49.29
N ASP A 19 -33.01 35.74 49.07
CA ASP A 19 -31.63 35.83 48.57
C ASP A 19 -31.58 36.54 47.21
N ARG A 20 -32.53 36.21 46.32
CA ARG A 20 -32.67 36.87 45.01
C ARG A 20 -33.11 38.33 45.13
N CYS A 21 -33.99 38.65 46.06
CA CYS A 21 -34.42 40.03 46.30
C CYS A 21 -33.27 40.90 46.82
N GLU A 22 -32.42 40.33 47.70
CA GLU A 22 -31.20 41.00 48.18
C GLU A 22 -30.19 41.21 47.03
N ALA A 23 -29.96 40.18 46.21
CA ALA A 23 -29.09 40.28 45.05
C ALA A 23 -29.56 41.30 44.00
N ASN A 24 -30.88 41.50 43.86
CA ASN A 24 -31.49 42.46 42.95
C ASN A 24 -31.49 43.92 43.49
N GLY A 25 -30.83 44.17 44.63
CA GLY A 25 -30.74 45.51 45.24
C GLY A 25 -32.00 45.92 46.01
N GLY A 26 -32.82 44.98 46.44
CA GLY A 26 -34.02 45.24 47.22
C GLY A 26 -33.70 45.99 48.52
N SER A 27 -34.47 47.04 48.83
CA SER A 27 -34.30 47.78 50.07
C SER A 27 -34.75 46.96 51.29
N SER A 28 -34.43 47.43 52.51
CA SER A 28 -34.88 46.81 53.76
C SER A 28 -36.40 46.62 53.83
N VAL A 29 -37.16 47.52 53.23
CA VAL A 29 -38.63 47.45 53.15
C VAL A 29 -39.08 46.29 52.25
N HIS A 30 -38.41 46.04 51.12
CA HIS A 30 -38.72 44.92 50.23
C HIS A 30 -38.49 43.57 50.92
N ILE A 31 -37.35 43.44 51.60
CA ILE A 31 -36.99 42.22 52.34
C ILE A 31 -37.99 41.98 53.48
N GLN A 32 -38.38 43.03 54.21
CA GLN A 32 -39.34 42.92 55.29
C GLN A 32 -40.73 42.54 54.79
N LEU A 33 -41.21 43.14 53.70
CA LEU A 33 -42.48 42.78 53.07
C LEU A 33 -42.47 41.32 52.60
N LEU A 34 -41.41 40.88 51.91
CA LEU A 34 -41.30 39.52 51.41
C LEU A 34 -41.26 38.49 52.55
N LYS A 35 -40.53 38.78 53.64
CA LYS A 35 -40.55 37.96 54.88
C LYS A 35 -41.95 37.88 55.47
N THR A 36 -42.64 39.02 55.61
CA THR A 36 -43.99 39.07 56.18
C THR A 36 -44.99 38.30 55.32
N ILE A 37 -44.94 38.47 54.00
CA ILE A 37 -45.78 37.71 53.05
C ILE A 37 -45.50 36.21 53.18
N ALA A 38 -44.23 35.79 53.19
CA ALA A 38 -43.85 34.39 53.31
C ALA A 38 -44.34 33.74 54.62
N VAL A 39 -44.21 34.44 55.76
CA VAL A 39 -44.65 33.92 57.06
C VAL A 39 -46.18 33.84 57.13
N LEU A 40 -46.89 34.88 56.69
CA LEU A 40 -48.35 34.88 56.66
C LEU A 40 -48.87 33.78 55.73
N ASP A 41 -48.27 33.62 54.56
CA ASP A 41 -48.64 32.58 53.59
C ASP A 41 -48.40 31.17 54.15
N LEU A 42 -47.33 30.95 54.92
CA LEU A 42 -47.02 29.66 55.56
C LEU A 42 -48.07 29.25 56.59
N PHE A 43 -48.59 30.20 57.36
CA PHE A 43 -49.50 29.92 58.49
C PHE A 43 -50.97 30.22 58.22
N ARG A 44 -51.33 30.73 57.02
CA ARG A 44 -52.68 31.21 56.69
C ARG A 44 -53.81 30.21 56.97
N GLU A 45 -53.58 28.91 56.76
CA GLU A 45 -54.60 27.86 56.95
C GLU A 45 -55.00 27.69 58.42
N ARG A 46 -54.09 28.00 59.35
CA ARG A 46 -54.33 27.90 60.79
C ARG A 46 -54.68 29.25 61.42
N SER A 47 -54.13 30.34 60.91
CA SER A 47 -54.34 31.69 61.45
C SER A 47 -55.56 32.40 60.86
N GLY A 48 -55.99 32.03 59.65
CA GLY A 48 -56.99 32.78 58.87
C GLY A 48 -56.52 34.15 58.40
N LEU A 49 -55.25 34.51 58.64
CA LEU A 49 -54.67 35.80 58.27
C LEU A 49 -54.01 35.70 56.90
N TYR A 50 -54.53 36.46 55.95
CA TYR A 50 -53.95 36.61 54.62
C TYR A 50 -53.13 37.90 54.55
N PRO A 51 -52.02 37.93 53.80
CA PRO A 51 -51.21 39.14 53.57
C PRO A 51 -51.94 40.09 52.61
N GLY A 52 -53.04 40.67 53.10
CA GLY A 52 -53.76 41.74 52.42
C GLY A 52 -53.06 43.08 52.59
N GLN A 53 -53.39 44.04 51.73
CA GLN A 53 -52.74 45.35 51.69
C GLN A 53 -52.84 46.09 53.04
N GLU A 54 -54.00 46.06 53.70
CA GLU A 54 -54.21 46.67 55.03
C GLU A 54 -53.32 46.05 56.12
N LEU A 55 -53.11 44.73 56.08
CA LEU A 55 -52.24 44.04 57.03
C LEU A 55 -50.76 44.32 56.76
N LEU A 56 -50.37 44.42 55.49
CA LEU A 56 -48.99 44.76 55.13
C LEU A 56 -48.65 46.21 55.49
N HIS A 57 -49.61 47.14 55.39
CA HIS A 57 -49.46 48.53 55.84
C HIS A 57 -49.25 48.65 57.35
N THR A 58 -49.78 47.73 58.16
CA THR A 58 -49.69 47.79 59.62
C THR A 58 -48.47 47.04 60.17
N THR A 59 -47.93 46.07 59.42
CA THR A 59 -46.84 45.19 59.87
C THR A 59 -45.45 45.72 59.53
N VAL A 60 -45.33 46.59 58.52
CA VAL A 60 -44.04 47.15 58.07
C VAL A 60 -43.93 48.61 58.51
N GLN A 61 -42.81 48.97 59.13
CA GLN A 61 -42.56 50.32 59.65
C GLN A 61 -42.14 51.29 58.52
N ALA A 62 -43.06 51.58 57.60
CA ALA A 62 -42.89 52.52 56.50
C ALA A 62 -44.20 53.28 56.20
N THR A 63 -44.13 54.37 55.44
CA THR A 63 -45.36 55.06 54.99
C THR A 63 -46.10 54.21 53.96
N LYS A 64 -47.42 54.41 53.83
CA LYS A 64 -48.25 53.62 52.91
C LYS A 64 -47.74 53.69 51.47
N GLU A 65 -47.29 54.88 51.05
CA GLU A 65 -46.75 55.12 49.71
C GLU A 65 -45.47 54.30 49.44
N VAL A 66 -44.62 54.14 50.46
CA VAL A 66 -43.37 53.35 50.36
C VAL A 66 -43.67 51.86 50.36
N VAL A 67 -44.66 51.41 51.13
CA VAL A 67 -45.10 50.00 51.12
C VAL A 67 -45.72 49.64 49.78
N ASP A 68 -46.60 50.48 49.24
CA ASP A 68 -47.24 50.23 47.95
C ASP A 68 -46.24 50.23 46.79
N ALA A 69 -45.27 51.16 46.79
CA ALA A 69 -44.18 51.16 45.80
C ALA A 69 -43.33 49.89 45.88
N ALA A 70 -42.94 49.47 47.09
CA ALA A 70 -42.15 48.25 47.29
C ALA A 70 -42.92 46.97 46.94
N LEU A 71 -44.24 46.93 47.14
CA LEU A 71 -45.08 45.82 46.70
C LEU A 71 -45.17 45.75 45.17
N GLU A 72 -45.27 46.89 44.49
CA GLU A 72 -45.27 46.91 43.03
C GLU A 72 -43.90 46.52 42.45
N ASP A 73 -42.80 46.93 43.09
CA ASP A 73 -41.44 46.49 42.74
C ASP A 73 -41.27 44.98 42.95
N LEU A 74 -41.68 44.42 44.10
CA LEU A 74 -41.66 42.97 44.34
C LEU A 74 -42.52 42.20 43.33
N ARG A 75 -43.64 42.76 42.89
CA ARG A 75 -44.50 42.17 41.85
C ARG A 75 -43.83 42.23 40.48
N ARG A 76 -43.22 43.38 40.15
CA ARG A 76 -42.49 43.59 38.89
C ARG A 76 -41.27 42.69 38.77
N TRP A 77 -40.59 42.40 39.89
CA TRP A 77 -39.48 41.44 39.96
C TRP A 77 -39.93 39.98 40.05
N SER A 78 -41.24 39.73 40.03
CA SER A 78 -41.83 38.39 40.13
C SER A 78 -41.46 37.63 41.41
N PHE A 79 -41.24 38.35 42.52
CA PHE A 79 -41.07 37.72 43.85
C PHE A 79 -42.41 37.44 44.53
N VAL A 80 -43.43 38.26 44.24
CA VAL A 80 -44.78 38.09 44.77
C VAL A 80 -45.84 38.19 43.68
N ILE A 81 -46.97 37.52 43.89
CA ILE A 81 -48.16 37.60 43.03
C ILE A 81 -49.36 38.08 43.84
N TYR A 82 -50.21 38.90 43.24
CA TYR A 82 -51.47 39.34 43.84
C TYR A 82 -52.64 38.46 43.36
N ARG A 83 -53.27 37.74 44.28
CA ARG A 83 -54.40 36.85 43.99
C ARG A 83 -55.71 37.62 44.18
N LYS A 84 -56.30 38.09 43.06
CA LYS A 84 -57.52 38.92 43.07
C LYS A 84 -58.70 38.28 43.82
N HIS A 85 -58.87 36.96 43.73
CA HIS A 85 -59.97 36.25 44.39
C HIS A 85 -59.83 36.16 45.92
N MET A 86 -58.63 36.37 46.46
CA MET A 86 -58.34 36.34 47.91
C MET A 86 -57.90 37.69 48.47
N SER A 87 -57.91 38.74 47.63
CA SER A 87 -57.43 40.09 47.95
C SER A 87 -56.10 40.12 48.72
N SER A 88 -55.15 39.24 48.37
CA SER A 88 -53.91 39.04 49.12
C SER A 88 -52.71 38.71 48.22
N TYR A 89 -51.52 38.96 48.77
CA TYR A 89 -50.25 38.64 48.13
C TYR A 89 -49.80 37.21 48.46
N ALA A 90 -49.02 36.57 47.60
CA ALA A 90 -48.35 35.30 47.90
C ALA A 90 -46.95 35.33 47.31
N VAL A 91 -46.04 34.54 47.88
CA VAL A 91 -44.73 34.30 47.25
C VAL A 91 -44.99 33.61 45.91
N TYR A 92 -44.41 34.13 44.82
CA TYR A 92 -44.65 33.59 43.49
C TYR A 92 -44.00 32.21 43.37
N ALA A 93 -44.85 31.19 43.19
CA ALA A 93 -44.47 29.77 43.19
C ALA A 93 -44.76 29.04 41.86
N GLY A 94 -45.28 29.72 40.83
CA GLY A 94 -45.46 29.16 39.48
C GLY A 94 -46.65 28.21 39.21
N SER A 95 -47.38 27.75 40.23
CA SER A 95 -48.24 26.53 40.12
C SER A 95 -49.71 26.68 39.65
N ASP A 96 -50.00 27.35 38.52
CA ASP A 96 -51.38 27.42 37.95
C ASP A 96 -51.57 26.60 36.65
N PHE A 97 -50.58 25.78 36.25
CA PHE A 97 -50.67 24.96 35.03
C PHE A 97 -51.43 23.64 35.25
N ASP A 98 -52.57 23.47 34.56
CA ASP A 98 -53.37 22.24 34.58
C ASP A 98 -52.80 21.20 33.59
N ILE A 99 -51.96 20.30 34.12
CA ILE A 99 -51.30 19.23 33.36
C ILE A 99 -52.33 18.26 32.77
N GLU A 100 -53.44 17.99 33.45
CA GLU A 100 -54.45 17.02 33.02
C GLU A 100 -55.19 17.50 31.79
N SER A 101 -55.65 18.75 31.80
CA SER A 101 -56.28 19.39 30.65
C SER A 101 -55.35 19.45 29.43
N ALA A 102 -54.05 19.76 29.65
CA ALA A 102 -53.06 19.79 28.58
C ALA A 102 -52.81 18.41 27.96
N ILE A 103 -52.77 17.34 28.76
CA ILE A 103 -52.63 15.96 28.27
C ILE A 103 -53.86 15.54 27.46
N GLU A 104 -55.07 15.82 27.95
CA GLU A 104 -56.32 15.49 27.24
C GLU A 104 -56.39 16.18 25.87
N GLN A 105 -56.00 17.45 25.80
CA GLN A 105 -55.93 18.18 24.54
C GLN A 105 -54.88 17.59 23.60
N ALA A 106 -53.69 17.29 24.11
CA ALA A 106 -52.63 16.68 23.32
C ALA A 106 -53.03 15.28 22.79
N LEU A 107 -53.72 14.46 23.59
CA LEU A 107 -54.22 13.14 23.20
C LEU A 107 -55.20 13.19 22.01
N GLN A 108 -56.06 14.22 21.93
CA GLN A 108 -56.98 14.41 20.80
C GLN A 108 -56.24 14.69 19.48
N GLU A 109 -55.02 15.22 19.56
CA GLU A 109 -54.20 15.57 18.40
C GLU A 109 -53.26 14.42 17.97
N VAL A 110 -53.00 13.44 18.84
CA VAL A 110 -52.20 12.25 18.51
C VAL A 110 -53.02 11.25 17.69
N ARG A 111 -52.92 11.36 16.36
CA ARG A 111 -53.66 10.49 15.43
C ARG A 111 -53.01 9.13 15.20
N ASP A 112 -51.68 9.07 15.06
CA ASP A 112 -50.94 7.86 14.72
C ASP A 112 -49.75 7.59 15.65
N VAL A 113 -49.46 6.30 15.88
CA VAL A 113 -48.27 5.86 16.64
C VAL A 113 -47.10 5.71 15.67
N ASN A 114 -46.07 6.53 15.85
CA ASN A 114 -44.80 6.34 15.16
C ASN A 114 -44.00 5.22 15.86
N PHE A 115 -43.91 4.05 15.22
CA PHE A 115 -43.25 2.86 15.78
C PHE A 115 -41.74 3.03 16.00
N GLU A 116 -41.04 3.80 15.17
CA GLU A 116 -39.61 4.09 15.37
C GLU A 116 -39.40 4.94 16.63
N THR A 117 -40.27 5.92 16.82
CA THR A 117 -40.26 6.76 18.02
C THR A 117 -40.55 5.91 19.25
N LEU A 118 -41.53 5.02 19.17
CA LEU A 118 -41.88 4.11 20.25
C LEU A 118 -40.73 3.15 20.62
N GLN A 119 -40.08 2.57 19.62
CA GLN A 119 -38.94 1.67 19.83
C GLN A 119 -37.79 2.39 20.55
N ARG A 120 -37.50 3.63 20.18
CA ARG A 120 -36.48 4.47 20.83
C ARG A 120 -36.87 4.83 22.27
N MET A 121 -38.14 5.16 22.50
CA MET A 121 -38.64 5.55 23.83
C MET A 121 -38.70 4.38 24.80
N ALA A 122 -39.01 3.18 24.31
CA ALA A 122 -39.08 1.97 25.11
C ALA A 122 -37.70 1.32 25.38
N GLY A 123 -36.61 1.91 24.88
CA GLY A 123 -35.25 1.40 25.13
C GLY A 123 -35.02 -0.03 24.62
N MET A 124 -35.76 -0.48 23.61
CA MET A 124 -35.74 -1.87 23.14
C MET A 124 -34.34 -2.29 22.69
N GLN A 125 -33.77 -3.27 23.39
CA GLN A 125 -32.43 -3.78 23.12
C GLN A 125 -32.45 -4.89 22.06
N PRO A 126 -31.41 -5.00 21.23
CA PRO A 126 -31.25 -6.12 20.31
C PRO A 126 -31.09 -7.45 21.06
N ILE A 127 -31.51 -8.55 20.43
CA ILE A 127 -31.39 -9.90 20.99
C ILE A 127 -30.08 -10.52 20.50
N LEU A 128 -29.13 -10.69 21.42
CA LEU A 128 -27.78 -11.20 21.12
C LEU A 128 -27.77 -12.71 20.91
N ALA A 129 -26.91 -13.20 20.01
CA ALA A 129 -26.57 -14.61 19.87
C ALA A 129 -25.62 -15.08 21.00
N LYS A 130 -26.07 -15.22 22.25
CA LYS A 130 -25.16 -15.41 23.39
C LYS A 130 -24.34 -16.70 23.32
N ARG A 131 -24.96 -17.81 22.87
CA ARG A 131 -24.26 -19.09 22.71
C ARG A 131 -23.18 -18.98 21.63
N HIS A 132 -23.55 -18.44 20.48
CA HIS A 132 -22.61 -18.22 19.37
C HIS A 132 -21.46 -17.28 19.76
N TYR A 133 -21.75 -16.20 20.49
CA TYR A 133 -20.74 -15.28 21.01
C TYR A 133 -19.79 -15.97 21.99
N PHE A 134 -20.31 -16.80 22.91
CA PHE A 134 -19.47 -17.55 23.84
C PHE A 134 -18.54 -18.56 23.16
N GLU A 135 -19.00 -19.19 22.09
CA GLU A 135 -18.24 -20.20 21.34
C GLU A 135 -17.22 -19.58 20.38
N THR A 136 -17.59 -18.51 19.67
CA THR A 136 -16.78 -17.92 18.59
C THR A 136 -16.07 -16.62 18.97
N GLY A 137 -16.54 -15.93 20.02
CA GLY A 137 -16.15 -14.57 20.38
C GLY A 137 -16.76 -13.47 19.50
N ALA A 138 -17.49 -13.82 18.44
CA ALA A 138 -18.01 -12.85 17.48
C ALA A 138 -19.44 -12.44 17.82
N LEU A 139 -19.62 -11.16 18.19
CA LEU A 139 -20.93 -10.61 18.53
C LEU A 139 -21.81 -10.46 17.29
N ARG A 140 -22.96 -11.11 17.33
CA ARG A 140 -24.01 -11.09 16.30
C ARG A 140 -25.36 -11.00 16.99
N TRP A 141 -26.32 -10.31 16.40
CA TRP A 141 -27.63 -10.10 17.03
C TRP A 141 -28.76 -9.97 16.01
N PHE A 142 -29.98 -10.09 16.52
CA PHE A 142 -31.18 -9.66 15.83
C PHE A 142 -31.61 -8.31 16.38
N ASP A 143 -31.95 -7.39 15.48
CA ASP A 143 -32.65 -6.18 15.89
C ASP A 143 -34.10 -6.51 16.23
N VAL A 144 -34.72 -5.65 17.03
CA VAL A 144 -36.14 -5.79 17.38
C VAL A 144 -36.86 -4.55 16.86
N GLN A 145 -37.75 -4.72 15.90
CA GLN A 145 -38.50 -3.63 15.29
C GLN A 145 -39.99 -3.78 15.55
N LEU A 146 -40.65 -2.65 15.72
CA LEU A 146 -42.11 -2.57 15.82
C LEU A 146 -42.71 -2.08 14.51
N GLY A 147 -43.88 -2.57 14.16
CA GLY A 147 -44.63 -2.08 13.00
C GLY A 147 -46.10 -2.43 13.09
N SER A 148 -46.92 -1.85 12.21
CA SER A 148 -48.33 -2.22 12.11
C SER A 148 -48.46 -3.59 11.43
N LEU A 149 -49.54 -4.29 11.74
CA LEU A 149 -49.89 -5.54 11.08
C LEU A 149 -50.15 -5.36 9.58
N THR A 150 -50.72 -4.23 9.18
CA THR A 150 -50.96 -3.85 7.78
C THR A 150 -49.65 -3.71 6.99
N ALA A 151 -48.59 -3.18 7.62
CA ALA A 151 -47.27 -3.00 7.02
C ALA A 151 -46.30 -4.18 7.27
N ALA A 152 -46.72 -5.24 7.97
CA ALA A 152 -45.82 -6.34 8.36
C ALA A 152 -45.08 -6.97 7.17
N THR A 153 -45.77 -7.12 6.02
CA THR A 153 -45.21 -7.73 4.81
C THR A 153 -44.21 -6.81 4.10
N SER A 154 -44.45 -5.50 4.07
CA SER A 154 -43.48 -4.54 3.50
C SER A 154 -42.26 -4.43 4.41
N ASN A 155 -42.46 -4.28 5.72
CA ASN A 155 -41.38 -4.11 6.69
C ASN A 155 -40.46 -5.33 6.74
N ALA A 156 -41.04 -6.54 6.70
CA ALA A 156 -40.24 -7.76 6.67
C ALA A 156 -39.42 -7.94 5.38
N ALA A 157 -39.92 -7.46 4.23
CA ALA A 157 -39.23 -7.58 2.94
C ALA A 157 -38.22 -6.46 2.68
N GLN A 158 -38.37 -5.30 3.34
CA GLN A 158 -37.49 -4.13 3.18
C GLN A 158 -36.40 -4.04 4.26
N PHE A 159 -36.29 -5.04 5.14
CA PHE A 159 -35.25 -5.08 6.17
C PHE A 159 -33.85 -5.16 5.55
N ILE A 160 -32.99 -4.20 5.90
CA ILE A 160 -31.59 -4.17 5.49
C ILE A 160 -30.73 -4.40 6.73
N PRO A 161 -30.06 -5.56 6.85
CA PRO A 161 -29.13 -5.79 7.95
C PRO A 161 -27.97 -4.80 7.90
N HIS A 162 -27.69 -4.10 9.00
CA HIS A 162 -26.49 -3.29 9.14
C HIS A 162 -25.35 -4.10 9.79
N GLN A 163 -24.14 -3.51 9.89
CA GLN A 163 -22.94 -4.22 10.36
C GLN A 163 -23.15 -4.87 11.74
N GLY A 164 -23.17 -6.21 11.78
CA GLY A 164 -23.33 -7.02 13.00
C GLY A 164 -24.74 -7.60 13.21
N THR A 165 -25.76 -7.00 12.59
CA THR A 165 -27.12 -7.54 12.58
C THR A 165 -27.21 -8.68 11.57
N ILE A 166 -27.75 -9.81 12.01
CA ILE A 166 -27.89 -11.01 11.17
C ILE A 166 -29.36 -11.36 10.86
N GLY A 167 -30.29 -10.64 11.46
CA GLY A 167 -31.72 -10.80 11.26
C GLY A 167 -32.55 -9.82 12.09
N LEU A 168 -33.87 -9.99 12.02
CA LEU A 168 -34.85 -9.09 12.63
C LEU A 168 -35.95 -9.88 13.34
N TYR A 169 -36.28 -9.45 14.56
CA TYR A 169 -37.57 -9.74 15.19
C TYR A 169 -38.52 -8.58 14.89
N LEU A 170 -39.51 -8.82 14.03
CA LEU A 170 -40.54 -7.85 13.72
C LEU A 170 -41.79 -8.15 14.56
N LEU A 171 -42.06 -7.31 15.55
CA LEU A 171 -43.29 -7.38 16.33
C LEU A 171 -44.36 -6.50 15.66
N ALA A 172 -45.27 -7.15 14.96
CA ALA A 172 -46.39 -6.53 14.26
C ALA A 172 -47.57 -6.32 15.22
N LEU A 173 -47.91 -5.07 15.49
CA LEU A 173 -48.99 -4.66 16.38
C LEU A 173 -50.30 -4.47 15.58
N PRO A 174 -51.42 -5.06 16.00
CA PRO A 174 -52.74 -4.78 15.42
C PRO A 174 -53.19 -3.38 15.83
N THR A 175 -53.23 -2.44 14.89
CA THR A 175 -53.56 -1.03 15.12
C THR A 175 -54.97 -0.65 14.69
N GLU A 176 -55.61 -1.45 13.85
CA GLU A 176 -56.93 -1.19 13.26
C GLU A 176 -58.01 -2.13 13.78
N GLY A 177 -57.75 -2.82 14.91
CA GLY A 177 -58.68 -3.77 15.52
C GLY A 177 -58.71 -5.13 14.82
N GLU A 178 -57.62 -5.49 14.14
CA GLU A 178 -57.52 -6.77 13.43
C GLU A 178 -57.61 -7.96 14.40
N ASP A 179 -58.33 -9.00 13.98
CA ASP A 179 -58.48 -10.21 14.78
C ASP A 179 -57.23 -11.12 14.76
N SER A 180 -57.16 -12.06 15.68
CA SER A 180 -56.01 -12.97 15.79
C SER A 180 -55.82 -13.87 14.56
N GLN A 181 -56.88 -14.18 13.80
CA GLN A 181 -56.76 -15.00 12.58
C GLN A 181 -56.09 -14.22 11.45
N THR A 182 -56.50 -12.96 11.25
CA THR A 182 -55.91 -12.03 10.29
C THR A 182 -54.45 -11.77 10.65
N ALA A 183 -54.16 -11.55 11.93
CA ALA A 183 -52.79 -11.38 12.42
C ALA A 183 -51.90 -12.60 12.09
N ARG A 184 -52.42 -13.81 12.33
CA ARG A 184 -51.73 -15.06 11.99
C ARG A 184 -51.44 -15.18 10.50
N ALA A 185 -52.42 -14.88 9.65
CA ALA A 185 -52.26 -14.96 8.20
C ALA A 185 -51.21 -13.97 7.69
N ARG A 186 -51.26 -12.71 8.15
CA ARG A 186 -50.32 -11.65 7.77
C ARG A 186 -48.88 -11.94 8.22
N CYS A 187 -48.67 -12.34 9.47
CA CYS A 187 -47.32 -12.68 9.95
C CYS A 187 -46.74 -13.91 9.24
N LYS A 188 -47.59 -14.90 8.93
CA LYS A 188 -47.19 -16.07 8.13
C LYS A 188 -46.77 -15.70 6.72
N GLU A 189 -47.50 -14.80 6.06
CA GLU A 189 -47.17 -14.30 4.73
C GLU A 189 -45.87 -13.46 4.75
N ALA A 190 -45.76 -12.53 5.69
CA ALA A 190 -44.60 -11.67 5.86
C ALA A 190 -43.30 -12.46 6.07
N SER A 191 -43.32 -13.46 6.96
CA SER A 191 -42.16 -14.33 7.22
C SER A 191 -41.76 -15.18 6.00
N ARG A 192 -42.72 -15.64 5.17
CA ARG A 192 -42.41 -16.33 3.90
C ARG A 192 -41.77 -15.40 2.90
N LYS A 193 -42.28 -14.16 2.80
CA LYS A 193 -41.77 -13.17 1.86
C LYS A 193 -40.33 -12.80 2.21
N ALA A 194 -40.03 -12.53 3.48
CA ALA A 194 -38.66 -12.22 3.93
C ALA A 194 -37.64 -13.30 3.54
N VAL A 195 -37.98 -14.58 3.73
CA VAL A 195 -37.10 -15.70 3.35
C VAL A 195 -36.90 -15.78 1.85
N LYS A 196 -37.91 -15.47 1.03
CA LYS A 196 -37.76 -15.40 -0.44
C LYS A 196 -36.77 -14.33 -0.88
N GLU A 197 -36.67 -13.23 -0.13
CA GLU A 197 -35.68 -12.16 -0.35
C GLU A 197 -34.31 -12.48 0.28
N GLY A 198 -34.12 -13.68 0.85
CA GLY A 198 -32.86 -14.09 1.50
C GLY A 198 -32.64 -13.48 2.89
N LEU A 199 -33.67 -12.93 3.53
CA LEU A 199 -33.59 -12.25 4.82
C LEU A 199 -34.00 -13.18 5.98
N ASN A 200 -33.33 -13.05 7.11
CA ASN A 200 -33.69 -13.73 8.35
C ASN A 200 -34.61 -12.86 9.20
N VAL A 201 -35.90 -12.84 8.88
CA VAL A 201 -36.91 -12.09 9.63
C VAL A 201 -37.89 -13.03 10.30
N ILE A 202 -38.00 -12.94 11.62
CA ILE A 202 -38.99 -13.64 12.43
C ILE A 202 -40.08 -12.64 12.76
N VAL A 203 -41.29 -12.89 12.28
CA VAL A 203 -42.43 -11.96 12.41
C VAL A 203 -43.39 -12.51 13.44
N GLY A 204 -43.79 -11.68 14.41
CA GLY A 204 -44.72 -12.09 15.45
C GLY A 204 -45.74 -11.01 15.76
N PHE A 205 -46.83 -11.39 16.38
CA PHE A 205 -47.84 -10.46 16.90
C PHE A 205 -48.16 -10.82 18.36
N PRO A 206 -48.35 -9.83 19.24
CA PRO A 206 -48.74 -10.10 20.61
C PRO A 206 -50.24 -10.42 20.71
N LEU A 207 -50.62 -11.25 21.68
CA LEU A 207 -52.02 -11.56 21.95
C LEU A 207 -52.77 -10.36 22.56
N GLN A 208 -52.05 -9.46 23.23
CA GLN A 208 -52.59 -8.24 23.82
C GLN A 208 -51.77 -7.03 23.38
N ALA A 209 -52.33 -6.17 22.53
CA ALA A 209 -51.62 -5.01 21.96
C ALA A 209 -52.23 -3.64 22.33
N TRP A 210 -53.50 -3.62 22.75
CA TRP A 210 -54.24 -2.37 23.03
C TRP A 210 -53.54 -1.50 24.08
N THR A 211 -53.07 -2.12 25.19
CA THR A 211 -52.37 -1.43 26.27
C THR A 211 -51.09 -0.75 25.78
N ILE A 212 -50.35 -1.40 24.87
CA ILE A 212 -49.11 -0.83 24.30
C ILE A 212 -49.43 0.41 23.46
N ILE A 213 -50.51 0.35 22.66
CA ILE A 213 -50.92 1.47 21.81
C ILE A 213 -51.46 2.63 22.65
N GLU A 214 -52.18 2.38 23.73
CA GLU A 214 -52.66 3.43 24.64
C GLU A 214 -51.50 4.11 25.37
N LEU A 215 -50.60 3.33 25.97
CA LEU A 215 -49.38 3.86 26.62
C LEU A 215 -48.50 4.64 25.64
N ALA A 216 -48.41 4.19 24.39
CA ALA A 216 -47.72 4.91 23.32
C ALA A 216 -48.28 6.31 23.08
N LYS A 217 -49.60 6.41 22.96
CA LYS A 217 -50.31 7.65 22.68
C LYS A 217 -50.21 8.61 23.85
N GLU A 218 -50.39 8.12 25.07
CA GLU A 218 -50.27 8.90 26.29
C GLU A 218 -48.85 9.43 26.49
N LEU A 219 -47.84 8.57 26.28
CA LEU A 219 -46.45 8.97 26.37
C LEU A 219 -46.10 10.04 25.31
N LYS A 220 -46.64 9.92 24.09
CA LYS A 220 -46.44 10.93 23.05
C LYS A 220 -47.15 12.24 23.36
N ALA A 221 -48.35 12.19 23.91
CA ALA A 221 -49.08 13.37 24.35
C ALA A 221 -48.32 14.10 25.46
N LEU A 222 -47.77 13.37 26.42
CA LEU A 222 -47.00 13.96 27.53
C LEU A 222 -45.67 14.58 27.08
N GLU A 223 -44.99 14.00 26.09
CA GLU A 223 -43.82 14.63 25.47
C GLU A 223 -44.17 15.94 24.77
N LYS A 224 -45.29 15.94 24.03
CA LYS A 224 -45.79 17.13 23.35
C LYS A 224 -46.10 18.24 24.35
N VAL A 225 -46.74 17.88 25.47
CA VAL A 225 -47.01 18.82 26.56
C VAL A 225 -45.71 19.43 27.10
N ARG A 226 -44.68 18.61 27.33
CA ARG A 226 -43.36 19.06 27.79
C ARG A 226 -42.67 20.01 26.79
N GLU A 227 -42.81 19.76 25.49
CA GLU A 227 -42.11 20.50 24.43
C GLU A 227 -42.82 21.81 24.03
N GLU A 228 -44.16 21.82 24.00
CA GLU A 228 -44.95 22.91 23.42
C GLU A 228 -45.43 23.95 24.44
N HIS A 229 -45.54 23.62 25.72
CA HIS A 229 -46.00 24.55 26.76
C HIS A 229 -44.83 25.26 27.46
N THR A 230 -44.58 26.51 27.06
CA THR A 230 -43.58 27.40 27.66
C THR A 230 -43.82 27.66 29.16
N GLU A 231 -45.06 27.52 29.60
CA GLU A 231 -45.49 27.63 30.99
C GLU A 231 -44.82 26.58 31.89
N ILE A 232 -44.53 25.40 31.36
CA ILE A 232 -43.85 24.30 32.08
C ILE A 232 -42.36 24.60 32.26
N GLN A 233 -41.73 25.34 31.34
CA GLN A 233 -40.31 25.70 31.45
C GLN A 233 -40.05 26.70 32.59
N GLY A 234 -41.05 27.51 32.95
CA GLY A 234 -40.99 28.46 34.05
C GLY A 234 -41.39 27.88 35.42
N ASP A 235 -42.12 26.75 35.44
CA ASP A 235 -42.57 26.09 36.66
C ASP A 235 -41.79 24.79 36.92
N LEU A 236 -40.83 24.86 37.84
CA LEU A 236 -40.01 23.72 38.24
C LEU A 236 -40.81 22.55 38.85
N VAL A 237 -41.98 22.81 39.45
CA VAL A 237 -42.85 21.78 40.03
C VAL A 237 -43.57 21.05 38.91
N ALA A 238 -44.22 21.77 37.99
CA ALA A 238 -44.86 21.18 36.82
C ALA A 238 -43.85 20.42 35.95
N HIS A 239 -42.65 20.97 35.74
CA HIS A 239 -41.58 20.31 35.01
C HIS A 239 -41.13 19.00 35.68
N ARG A 240 -40.99 18.97 37.02
CA ARG A 240 -40.67 17.74 37.76
C ARG A 240 -41.78 16.71 37.71
N GLU A 241 -43.03 17.14 37.79
CA GLU A 241 -44.19 16.26 37.71
C GLU A 241 -44.31 15.60 36.33
N VAL A 242 -44.25 16.39 35.25
CA VAL A 242 -44.31 15.91 33.87
C VAL A 242 -43.17 14.93 33.60
N ASN A 243 -41.94 15.25 34.03
CA ASN A 243 -40.81 14.32 33.87
C ASN A 243 -40.97 13.04 34.69
N SER A 244 -41.54 13.11 35.91
CA SER A 244 -41.79 11.92 36.72
C SER A 244 -42.84 11.01 36.07
N ARG A 245 -43.91 11.59 35.51
CA ARG A 245 -44.94 10.86 34.76
C ARG A 245 -44.36 10.26 33.47
N LEU A 246 -43.50 10.98 32.75
CA LEU A 246 -42.80 10.47 31.56
C LEU A 246 -41.97 9.23 31.88
N ILE A 247 -41.15 9.28 32.94
CA ILE A 247 -40.32 8.14 33.38
C ILE A 247 -41.20 6.95 33.77
N ALA A 248 -42.31 7.18 34.49
CA ALA A 248 -43.23 6.13 34.89
C ALA A 248 -43.87 5.45 33.66
N LEU A 249 -44.38 6.23 32.71
CA LEU A 249 -44.97 5.72 31.47
C LEU A 249 -43.95 4.99 30.59
N GLN A 250 -42.71 5.49 30.50
CA GLN A 250 -41.62 4.81 29.77
C GLN A 250 -41.34 3.43 30.37
N ASN A 251 -41.20 3.33 31.70
CA ASN A 251 -40.95 2.06 32.38
C ASN A 251 -42.13 1.08 32.21
N GLN A 252 -43.37 1.58 32.24
CA GLN A 252 -44.56 0.77 32.03
C GLN A 252 -44.65 0.26 30.59
N LEU A 253 -44.40 1.13 29.61
CA LEU A 253 -44.39 0.77 28.19
C LEU A 253 -43.28 -0.26 27.89
N GLU A 254 -42.09 -0.08 28.46
CA GLU A 254 -41.00 -1.06 28.35
C GLU A 254 -41.42 -2.43 28.91
N ALA A 255 -42.03 -2.46 30.10
CA ALA A 255 -42.50 -3.70 30.72
C ALA A 255 -43.57 -4.41 29.86
N GLU A 256 -44.54 -3.67 29.32
CA GLU A 256 -45.59 -4.21 28.45
C GLU A 256 -45.02 -4.74 27.13
N LEU A 257 -44.07 -4.03 26.51
CA LEU A 257 -43.41 -4.50 25.30
C LEU A 257 -42.59 -5.78 25.54
N GLN A 258 -41.87 -5.86 26.67
CA GLN A 258 -41.17 -7.08 27.05
C GLN A 258 -42.14 -8.26 27.23
N GLN A 259 -43.30 -8.05 27.86
CA GLN A 259 -44.34 -9.07 27.99
C GLN A 259 -44.94 -9.45 26.63
N ALA A 260 -45.18 -8.48 25.75
CA ALA A 260 -45.68 -8.71 24.40
C ALA A 260 -44.73 -9.57 23.58
N MET A 261 -43.41 -9.35 23.66
CA MET A 261 -42.43 -10.20 22.99
C MET A 261 -42.47 -11.66 23.46
N LEU A 262 -42.70 -11.89 24.76
CA LEU A 262 -42.76 -13.24 25.35
C LEU A 262 -44.07 -13.98 25.09
N ASN A 263 -45.15 -13.24 24.91
CA ASN A 263 -46.48 -13.76 24.65
C ASN A 263 -46.85 -13.72 23.16
N ALA A 264 -45.97 -13.19 22.31
CA ALA A 264 -46.18 -13.14 20.88
C ALA A 264 -46.19 -14.53 20.24
N VAL A 265 -47.02 -14.67 19.21
CA VAL A 265 -47.03 -15.82 18.32
C VAL A 265 -46.07 -15.53 17.16
N TRP A 266 -44.93 -16.21 17.14
CA TRP A 266 -43.85 -15.97 16.19
C TRP A 266 -43.92 -16.90 14.98
N PHE A 267 -43.55 -16.38 13.81
CA PHE A 267 -43.49 -17.10 12.54
C PHE A 267 -42.13 -16.97 11.89
N GLU A 268 -41.62 -18.09 11.38
CA GLU A 268 -40.40 -18.18 10.59
C GLU A 268 -40.69 -18.99 9.33
N ASN A 269 -40.37 -18.45 8.14
CA ASN A 269 -40.64 -19.11 6.86
C ASN A 269 -42.10 -19.62 6.72
N GLY A 270 -43.05 -18.89 7.30
CA GLY A 270 -44.47 -19.27 7.35
C GLY A 270 -44.80 -20.51 8.19
N GLN A 271 -43.88 -20.98 9.02
CA GLN A 271 -44.15 -21.94 10.08
C GLN A 271 -44.30 -21.19 11.40
N GLU A 272 -45.28 -21.62 12.19
CA GLU A 272 -45.45 -21.08 13.53
C GLU A 272 -44.44 -21.71 14.49
N LEU A 273 -43.77 -20.86 15.26
CA LEU A 273 -42.85 -21.29 16.29
C LEU A 273 -43.61 -21.61 17.57
N LYS A 274 -43.11 -22.60 18.32
CA LYS A 274 -43.57 -22.84 19.69
C LYS A 274 -43.35 -21.59 20.53
N ARG A 275 -44.18 -21.39 21.56
CA ARG A 275 -44.05 -20.26 22.50
C ARG A 275 -42.60 -20.05 22.91
N MET A 276 -42.07 -18.86 22.67
CA MET A 276 -40.67 -18.54 22.87
C MET A 276 -40.45 -17.84 24.20
N THR A 277 -39.68 -18.47 25.09
CA THR A 277 -39.14 -17.79 26.28
C THR A 277 -37.99 -16.86 25.89
N ILE A 278 -37.53 -16.01 26.82
CA ILE A 278 -36.29 -15.20 26.62
C ILE A 278 -35.12 -16.09 26.17
N ARG A 279 -34.98 -17.27 26.79
CA ARG A 279 -33.95 -18.24 26.42
C ARG A 279 -34.14 -18.78 25.01
N ALA A 280 -35.38 -19.08 24.61
CA ALA A 280 -35.68 -19.58 23.26
C ALA A 280 -35.41 -18.53 22.19
N LEU A 281 -35.78 -17.26 22.42
CA LEU A 281 -35.47 -16.14 21.52
C LEU A 281 -33.96 -16.01 21.33
N ASN A 282 -33.19 -16.05 22.42
CA ASN A 282 -31.73 -15.93 22.38
C ASN A 282 -31.04 -17.11 21.67
N ASN A 283 -31.48 -18.34 21.97
CA ASN A 283 -31.00 -19.55 21.32
C ASN A 283 -31.29 -19.50 19.82
N LYS A 284 -32.48 -19.04 19.42
CA LYS A 284 -32.86 -18.94 18.02
C LYS A 284 -31.93 -18.02 17.23
N VAL A 285 -31.55 -16.88 17.79
CA VAL A 285 -30.54 -15.99 17.16
C VAL A 285 -29.19 -16.70 17.02
N SER A 286 -28.80 -17.50 18.03
CA SER A 286 -27.56 -18.29 17.97
C SER A 286 -27.61 -19.38 16.90
N ASP A 287 -28.75 -20.04 16.73
CA ASP A 287 -28.95 -21.06 15.69
C ASP A 287 -28.89 -20.45 14.28
N VAL A 288 -29.46 -19.25 14.09
CA VAL A 288 -29.31 -18.50 12.84
C VAL A 288 -27.86 -18.09 12.60
N ALA A 289 -27.15 -17.61 13.62
CA ALA A 289 -25.74 -17.24 13.50
C ALA A 289 -24.85 -18.42 13.08
N GLU A 290 -25.08 -19.60 13.65
CA GLU A 290 -24.36 -20.83 13.33
C GLU A 290 -24.66 -21.35 11.92
N HIS A 291 -25.92 -21.22 11.48
CA HIS A 291 -26.32 -21.57 10.11
C HIS A 291 -25.72 -20.64 9.05
N LEU A 292 -25.67 -19.33 9.34
CA LEU A 292 -25.10 -18.35 8.42
C LEU A 292 -23.57 -18.40 8.37
N TYR A 293 -22.93 -18.71 9.49
CA TYR A 293 -21.48 -18.67 9.64
C TYR A 293 -20.91 -19.97 10.22
N PRO A 294 -21.10 -21.12 9.54
CA PRO A 294 -20.61 -22.41 10.03
C PRO A 294 -19.08 -22.46 10.12
N ASP A 295 -18.38 -21.65 9.32
CA ASP A 295 -16.91 -21.58 9.28
C ASP A 295 -16.35 -20.43 10.13
N SER A 296 -17.16 -19.82 11.01
CA SER A 296 -16.72 -18.70 11.87
C SER A 296 -15.54 -19.10 12.77
N PRO A 297 -14.43 -18.34 12.75
CA PRO A 297 -13.31 -18.57 13.64
C PRO A 297 -13.71 -18.52 15.12
N ARG A 298 -13.01 -19.33 15.93
CA ARG A 298 -13.20 -19.48 17.37
C ARG A 298 -12.14 -18.68 18.13
N ILE A 299 -12.29 -17.36 18.11
CA ILE A 299 -11.33 -16.42 18.71
C ILE A 299 -12.01 -15.60 19.81
N LYS A 300 -11.71 -15.93 21.06
CA LYS A 300 -12.25 -15.26 22.24
C LYS A 300 -11.43 -14.03 22.62
N ASN A 301 -11.41 -13.05 21.72
CA ASN A 301 -10.75 -11.76 21.94
C ASN A 301 -11.77 -10.63 21.86
N GLU A 302 -12.28 -10.17 23.02
CA GLU A 302 -13.33 -9.15 23.02
C GLU A 302 -12.84 -7.81 22.47
N LEU A 303 -11.55 -7.49 22.58
CA LEU A 303 -10.98 -6.22 22.14
C LEU A 303 -11.05 -6.06 20.61
N LEU A 304 -10.67 -7.11 19.87
CA LEU A 304 -10.55 -7.10 18.42
C LEU A 304 -11.66 -7.87 17.68
N ASN A 305 -12.35 -8.83 18.29
CA ASN A 305 -13.46 -9.57 17.66
C ASN A 305 -14.76 -8.75 17.62
N ARG A 306 -14.67 -7.55 17.04
CA ARG A 306 -15.77 -6.60 16.82
C ARG A 306 -15.52 -5.82 15.54
N THR A 307 -16.57 -5.23 14.99
CA THR A 307 -16.49 -4.47 13.74
C THR A 307 -15.63 -3.21 13.89
N LYS A 308 -15.78 -2.50 15.01
CA LYS A 308 -15.03 -1.28 15.31
C LYS A 308 -14.36 -1.37 16.68
N PRO A 309 -13.07 -1.74 16.75
CA PRO A 309 -12.29 -1.73 17.99
C PRO A 309 -12.19 -0.33 18.62
N SER A 310 -11.91 -0.27 19.92
CA SER A 310 -11.60 1.00 20.59
C SER A 310 -10.25 1.55 20.13
N SER A 311 -10.01 2.86 20.29
CA SER A 311 -8.70 3.46 19.98
C SER A 311 -7.55 2.81 20.74
N SER A 312 -7.77 2.41 22.00
CA SER A 312 -6.81 1.64 22.80
C SER A 312 -6.53 0.25 22.24
N ALA A 313 -7.55 -0.45 21.74
CA ALA A 313 -7.40 -1.76 21.11
C ALA A 313 -6.68 -1.65 19.76
N ILE A 314 -6.94 -0.59 18.97
CA ILE A 314 -6.23 -0.31 17.72
C ILE A 314 -4.75 0.00 18.01
N ALA A 315 -4.45 0.77 19.05
CA ALA A 315 -3.06 1.05 19.44
C ALA A 315 -2.30 -0.24 19.80
N ALA A 316 -2.92 -1.13 20.59
CA ALA A 316 -2.36 -2.44 20.92
C ALA A 316 -2.21 -3.35 19.69
N GLN A 317 -3.18 -3.32 18.78
CA GLN A 317 -3.11 -4.04 17.51
C GLN A 317 -1.91 -3.55 16.69
N ASN A 318 -1.74 -2.24 16.51
CA ASN A 318 -0.62 -1.70 15.74
C ASN A 318 0.73 -2.04 16.38
N ALA A 319 0.83 -2.01 17.71
CA ALA A 319 2.03 -2.45 18.42
C ALA A 319 2.35 -3.93 18.15
N LEU A 320 1.32 -4.80 18.19
CA LEU A 320 1.49 -6.21 17.83
C LEU A 320 1.91 -6.39 16.36
N LEU A 321 1.27 -5.69 15.42
CA LEU A 321 1.59 -5.78 14.00
C LEU A 321 3.05 -5.39 13.70
N LYS A 322 3.57 -4.35 14.37
CA LYS A 322 4.99 -3.95 14.28
C LYS A 322 5.92 -5.02 14.85
N ALA A 323 5.56 -5.62 15.98
CA ALA A 323 6.30 -6.76 16.53
C ALA A 323 6.32 -7.97 15.57
N MET A 324 5.20 -8.25 14.89
CA MET A 324 5.12 -9.32 13.88
C MET A 324 6.02 -9.06 12.67
N ALA A 325 6.19 -7.80 12.26
CA ALA A 325 7.03 -7.41 11.12
C ALA A 325 8.53 -7.47 11.45
N ASN A 326 8.94 -6.97 12.63
CA ASN A 326 10.35 -6.76 12.94
C ASN A 326 11.02 -7.91 13.71
N ASN A 327 10.28 -8.63 14.56
CA ASN A 327 10.86 -9.52 15.57
C ASN A 327 10.59 -11.00 15.23
N LEU A 328 10.59 -11.33 13.94
CA LEU A 328 10.38 -12.69 13.46
C LEU A 328 11.51 -13.61 13.97
N GLY A 329 11.14 -14.79 14.47
CA GLY A 329 12.09 -15.74 15.07
C GLY A 329 12.30 -15.56 16.58
N GLU A 330 11.84 -14.46 17.16
CA GLU A 330 11.95 -14.23 18.61
C GLU A 330 10.79 -14.86 19.39
N SER A 331 11.07 -15.24 20.64
CA SER A 331 10.03 -15.68 21.57
C SER A 331 9.07 -14.53 21.89
N ARG A 332 7.76 -14.78 21.81
CA ARG A 332 6.69 -13.76 21.92
C ARG A 332 6.94 -12.51 21.06
N LEU A 333 7.64 -12.63 19.92
CA LEU A 333 7.97 -11.50 19.05
C LEU A 333 8.66 -10.34 19.81
N GLY A 334 9.48 -10.66 20.82
CA GLY A 334 10.20 -9.66 21.64
C GLY A 334 9.32 -8.91 22.66
N ILE A 335 8.06 -9.28 22.84
CA ILE A 335 7.15 -8.62 23.79
C ILE A 335 7.55 -8.97 25.24
N THR A 336 7.83 -7.93 26.03
CA THR A 336 8.19 -8.05 27.45
C THR A 336 7.04 -7.67 28.38
N GLY A 337 6.88 -8.39 29.49
CA GLY A 337 5.79 -8.17 30.44
C GLY A 337 4.41 -8.60 29.93
N TYR A 338 3.37 -7.89 30.39
CA TYR A 338 1.96 -8.15 30.04
C TYR A 338 1.24 -6.89 29.53
N PRO A 339 1.75 -6.22 28.49
CA PRO A 339 1.06 -5.11 27.85
C PRO A 339 -0.12 -5.63 27.00
N ALA A 340 -0.95 -4.73 26.48
CA ALA A 340 -2.15 -5.09 25.75
C ALA A 340 -1.86 -5.95 24.49
N GLU A 341 -0.82 -5.60 23.74
CA GLU A 341 -0.31 -6.36 22.59
C GLU A 341 0.17 -7.76 22.97
N GLY A 342 0.67 -7.96 24.19
CA GLY A 342 1.04 -9.28 24.72
C GLY A 342 -0.16 -10.19 24.90
N GLY A 343 -1.28 -9.65 25.40
CA GLY A 343 -2.55 -10.40 25.48
C GLY A 343 -3.17 -10.67 24.10
N LEU A 344 -2.99 -9.76 23.13
CA LEU A 344 -3.37 -10.00 21.73
C LEU A 344 -2.52 -11.12 21.11
N PHE A 345 -1.20 -11.12 21.32
CA PHE A 345 -0.31 -12.19 20.86
C PHE A 345 -0.75 -13.56 21.38
N GLU A 346 -0.96 -13.68 22.70
CA GLU A 346 -1.36 -14.96 23.32
C GLU A 346 -2.69 -15.46 22.76
N SER A 347 -3.70 -14.58 22.65
CA SER A 347 -5.04 -14.96 22.24
C SER A 347 -5.21 -15.19 20.73
N LEU A 348 -4.42 -14.50 19.89
CA LEU A 348 -4.59 -14.51 18.43
C LEU A 348 -3.56 -15.35 17.69
N LEU A 349 -2.33 -15.46 18.18
CA LEU A 349 -1.22 -16.11 17.49
C LEU A 349 -0.77 -17.39 18.20
N GLU A 350 -0.59 -17.34 19.52
CA GLU A 350 -0.14 -18.50 20.29
C GLU A 350 -1.26 -19.53 20.48
N HIS A 351 -2.43 -19.11 20.95
CA HIS A 351 -3.59 -19.99 21.16
C HIS A 351 -4.06 -20.69 19.88
N THR A 352 -3.94 -20.01 18.74
CA THR A 352 -4.32 -20.50 17.41
C THR A 352 -3.18 -21.25 16.71
N LYS A 353 -1.99 -21.32 17.34
CA LYS A 353 -0.76 -21.90 16.79
C LYS A 353 -0.32 -21.29 15.46
N LEU A 354 -0.72 -20.05 15.15
CA LEU A 354 -0.25 -19.32 13.97
C LEU A 354 1.21 -18.91 14.09
N TYR A 355 1.77 -18.84 15.31
CA TYR A 355 3.19 -18.61 15.54
C TYR A 355 3.73 -19.68 16.49
N GLY A 356 4.78 -20.41 16.08
CA GLY A 356 5.27 -21.56 16.83
C GLY A 356 6.58 -22.14 16.31
N PRO A 357 7.08 -23.21 16.92
CA PRO A 357 8.37 -23.80 16.58
C PRO A 357 8.32 -24.54 15.23
N THR A 358 9.36 -24.33 14.42
CA THR A 358 9.65 -24.99 13.15
C THR A 358 11.05 -25.63 13.18
N ALA A 359 11.41 -26.37 12.13
CA ALA A 359 12.76 -26.95 12.02
C ALA A 359 13.90 -25.90 12.00
N GLN A 360 13.59 -24.64 11.66
CA GLN A 360 14.55 -23.55 11.50
C GLN A 360 14.49 -22.50 12.63
N GLY A 361 13.60 -22.68 13.61
CA GLY A 361 13.35 -21.69 14.68
C GLY A 361 11.86 -21.40 14.86
N LEU A 362 11.53 -20.33 15.58
CA LEU A 362 10.13 -19.88 15.71
C LEU A 362 9.68 -19.17 14.43
N ASP A 363 8.47 -19.46 13.97
CA ASP A 363 7.95 -18.87 12.74
C ASP A 363 6.43 -18.88 12.65
N PHE A 364 5.90 -18.16 11.66
CA PHE A 364 4.49 -18.20 11.28
C PHE A 364 4.16 -19.48 10.54
N LEU A 365 3.05 -20.10 10.96
CA LEU A 365 2.57 -21.38 10.47
C LEU A 365 1.19 -21.21 9.85
N LYS A 366 0.94 -21.95 8.76
CA LYS A 366 -0.42 -22.09 8.23
C LYS A 366 -1.25 -23.00 9.15
N PRO A 367 -2.53 -22.68 9.41
CA PRO A 367 -3.41 -23.57 10.16
C PRO A 367 -3.56 -24.90 9.44
N ASN A 368 -3.45 -26.01 10.17
CA ASN A 368 -3.73 -27.36 9.67
C ASN A 368 -5.15 -27.75 10.07
N TRP A 369 -5.96 -28.23 9.12
CA TRP A 369 -7.34 -28.67 9.38
C TRP A 369 -7.45 -29.73 10.49
N GLU A 370 -6.42 -30.57 10.68
CA GLU A 370 -6.39 -31.59 11.74
C GLU A 370 -6.16 -31.00 13.14
N GLU A 371 -5.50 -29.84 13.24
CA GLU A 371 -5.11 -29.17 14.48
C GLU A 371 -5.57 -27.70 14.55
N ASP A 372 -6.76 -27.41 14.03
CA ASP A 372 -7.27 -26.04 13.91
C ASP A 372 -8.23 -25.68 15.06
N ALA A 373 -7.69 -25.51 16.26
CA ALA A 373 -8.48 -25.13 17.45
C ALA A 373 -9.24 -23.80 17.25
N GLY A 374 -8.65 -22.88 16.47
CA GLY A 374 -9.20 -21.57 16.16
C GLY A 374 -10.19 -21.53 14.98
N ARG A 375 -10.39 -22.64 14.26
CA ARG A 375 -11.17 -22.70 13.00
C ARG A 375 -10.75 -21.63 11.98
N LEU A 376 -9.45 -21.45 11.78
CA LEU A 376 -8.87 -20.51 10.83
C LEU A 376 -8.58 -21.10 9.45
N TYR A 377 -8.50 -22.42 9.33
CA TYR A 377 -8.24 -23.12 8.08
C TYR A 377 -9.20 -22.74 6.94
N PRO A 378 -10.54 -22.61 7.14
CA PRO A 378 -11.44 -22.19 6.07
C PRO A 378 -11.12 -20.80 5.52
N ALA A 379 -10.73 -19.86 6.38
CA ALA A 379 -10.35 -18.50 5.99
C ALA A 379 -9.03 -18.48 5.22
N TRP A 380 -8.03 -19.23 5.68
CA TRP A 380 -6.75 -19.39 4.98
C TRP A 380 -6.92 -20.05 3.62
N ARG A 381 -7.73 -21.11 3.54
CA ARG A 381 -7.99 -21.84 2.30
C ARG A 381 -8.67 -20.95 1.26
N LYS A 382 -9.76 -20.26 1.63
CA LYS A 382 -10.44 -19.34 0.70
C LYS A 382 -9.54 -18.19 0.23
N ALA A 383 -8.71 -17.64 1.12
CA ALA A 383 -7.76 -16.60 0.73
C ALA A 383 -6.73 -17.15 -0.28
N ALA A 384 -6.15 -18.33 -0.02
CA ALA A 384 -5.21 -18.97 -0.95
C ALA A 384 -5.87 -19.29 -2.30
N GLU A 385 -7.07 -19.88 -2.32
CA GLU A 385 -7.83 -20.20 -3.55
C GLU A 385 -8.12 -18.94 -4.38
N HIS A 386 -8.46 -17.81 -3.74
CA HIS A 386 -8.67 -16.54 -4.43
C HIS A 386 -7.39 -15.98 -5.03
N LEU A 387 -6.28 -16.03 -4.29
CA LEU A 387 -4.97 -15.59 -4.79
C LEU A 387 -4.45 -16.48 -5.92
N GLU A 388 -4.63 -17.79 -5.82
CA GLU A 388 -4.29 -18.75 -6.88
C GLU A 388 -5.09 -18.49 -8.16
N SER A 389 -6.40 -18.24 -8.02
CA SER A 389 -7.29 -17.95 -9.16
C SER A 389 -7.00 -16.60 -9.83
N ASN A 390 -6.31 -15.69 -9.14
CA ASN A 390 -5.92 -14.36 -9.62
C ASN A 390 -4.39 -14.20 -9.71
N ALA A 391 -3.65 -15.28 -9.94
CA ALA A 391 -2.18 -15.26 -9.96
C ALA A 391 -1.56 -14.38 -11.08
N ASP A 392 -2.37 -13.94 -12.05
CA ASP A 392 -2.00 -13.03 -13.13
C ASP A 392 -1.88 -11.57 -12.68
N ARG A 393 -2.49 -11.19 -11.55
CA ARG A 393 -2.47 -9.82 -11.00
C ARG A 393 -2.07 -9.80 -9.53
N SER A 394 -1.77 -8.60 -9.03
CA SER A 394 -1.73 -8.36 -7.58
C SER A 394 -3.16 -8.18 -7.06
N VAL A 395 -3.40 -8.70 -5.85
CA VAL A 395 -4.69 -8.68 -5.15
C VAL A 395 -4.54 -7.84 -3.89
N GLY A 396 -5.44 -6.89 -3.68
CA GLY A 396 -5.44 -6.05 -2.48
C GLY A 396 -5.84 -6.83 -1.22
N ILE A 397 -5.31 -6.44 -0.06
CA ILE A 397 -5.69 -7.09 1.22
C ILE A 397 -7.14 -6.80 1.60
N ASP A 398 -7.71 -5.70 1.12
CA ASP A 398 -9.14 -5.39 1.20
C ASP A 398 -10.02 -6.46 0.53
N GLU A 399 -9.61 -7.02 -0.61
CA GLU A 399 -10.32 -8.14 -1.25
C GLU A 399 -10.35 -9.37 -0.34
N LEU A 400 -9.25 -9.65 0.38
CA LEU A 400 -9.22 -10.76 1.36
C LEU A 400 -10.13 -10.47 2.56
N TYR A 401 -10.23 -9.20 2.97
CA TYR A 401 -11.14 -8.79 4.04
C TYR A 401 -12.59 -9.04 3.66
N GLU A 402 -12.99 -8.73 2.42
CA GLU A 402 -14.34 -9.01 1.92
C GLU A 402 -14.66 -10.51 1.95
N ILE A 403 -13.73 -11.35 1.49
CA ILE A 403 -13.87 -12.82 1.51
C ILE A 403 -14.03 -13.34 2.94
N TRP A 404 -13.27 -12.80 3.89
CA TRP A 404 -13.35 -13.20 5.28
C TRP A 404 -14.59 -12.65 6.00
N GLU A 405 -15.08 -11.47 5.63
CA GLU A 405 -16.29 -10.85 6.18
C GLU A 405 -17.56 -11.57 5.73
N ASP A 406 -17.55 -12.18 4.54
CA ASP A 406 -18.71 -12.86 3.98
C ASP A 406 -18.96 -14.27 4.56
N LYS A 407 -20.16 -14.79 4.31
CA LYS A 407 -20.55 -16.17 4.65
C LYS A 407 -19.72 -17.17 3.82
N PRO A 408 -19.32 -18.32 4.38
CA PRO A 408 -19.67 -18.86 5.70
C PRO A 408 -18.71 -18.45 6.84
N ILE A 409 -17.76 -17.54 6.62
CA ILE A 409 -16.71 -17.21 7.62
C ILE A 409 -17.23 -16.13 8.59
N GLY A 410 -17.56 -14.94 8.10
CA GLY A 410 -18.05 -13.85 8.93
C GLY A 410 -17.06 -13.35 9.98
N LEU A 411 -15.78 -13.29 9.63
CA LEU A 411 -14.73 -12.71 10.46
C LEU A 411 -15.02 -11.21 10.72
N LYS A 412 -14.73 -10.72 11.92
CA LYS A 412 -14.91 -9.30 12.26
C LYS A 412 -13.69 -8.48 11.82
N ARG A 413 -13.94 -7.28 11.28
CA ARG A 413 -12.90 -6.36 10.78
C ARG A 413 -11.77 -6.07 11.77
N GLY A 414 -12.06 -6.00 13.07
CA GLY A 414 -11.02 -5.79 14.07
C GLY A 414 -9.97 -6.90 14.17
N LEU A 415 -10.26 -8.14 13.74
CA LEU A 415 -9.30 -9.25 13.72
C LEU A 415 -8.46 -9.30 12.43
N MET A 416 -9.01 -8.76 11.34
CA MET A 416 -8.47 -8.95 10.00
C MET A 416 -7.02 -8.46 9.83
N PRO A 417 -6.57 -7.32 10.39
CA PRO A 417 -5.18 -6.88 10.23
C PRO A 417 -4.16 -7.89 10.76
N VAL A 418 -4.38 -8.42 11.97
CA VAL A 418 -3.47 -9.40 12.59
C VAL A 418 -3.48 -10.71 11.80
N LEU A 419 -4.67 -11.17 11.39
CA LEU A 419 -4.79 -12.41 10.62
C LEU A 419 -4.25 -12.27 9.20
N ALA A 420 -4.33 -11.09 8.57
CA ALA A 420 -3.74 -10.81 7.27
C ALA A 420 -2.22 -10.82 7.32
N VAL A 421 -1.60 -10.14 8.29
CA VAL A 421 -0.14 -10.20 8.44
C VAL A 421 0.30 -11.63 8.76
N ALA A 422 -0.41 -12.35 9.63
CA ALA A 422 -0.11 -13.75 9.90
C ALA A 422 -0.25 -14.63 8.64
N PHE A 423 -1.26 -14.39 7.81
CA PHE A 423 -1.46 -15.08 6.53
C PHE A 423 -0.28 -14.83 5.59
N ILE A 424 0.09 -13.57 5.36
CA ILE A 424 1.22 -13.16 4.51
C ILE A 424 2.51 -13.84 4.97
N LEU A 425 2.82 -13.75 6.27
CA LEU A 425 4.06 -14.30 6.84
C LEU A 425 4.09 -15.84 6.81
N SER A 426 2.93 -16.49 6.99
CA SER A 426 2.79 -17.96 6.89
C SER A 426 2.92 -18.51 5.48
N GLN A 427 2.71 -17.66 4.46
CA GLN A 427 2.71 -18.02 3.03
C GLN A 427 3.82 -17.31 2.25
N ARG A 428 4.84 -16.77 2.92
CA ARG A 428 5.93 -16.00 2.30
C ARG A 428 6.71 -16.76 1.22
N SER A 429 6.70 -18.09 1.24
CA SER A 429 7.31 -18.92 0.21
C SER A 429 6.50 -19.00 -1.08
N ASN A 430 5.24 -18.55 -1.04
CA ASN A 430 4.26 -18.68 -2.11
C ASN A 430 3.68 -17.32 -2.53
N LEU A 431 4.10 -16.23 -1.89
CA LEU A 431 3.55 -14.89 -2.09
C LEU A 431 4.65 -13.87 -2.39
N ALA A 432 4.40 -13.05 -3.40
CA ALA A 432 5.09 -11.77 -3.58
C ALA A 432 4.27 -10.65 -2.94
N PHE A 433 4.96 -9.69 -2.34
CA PHE A 433 4.38 -8.62 -1.53
C PHE A 433 4.64 -7.25 -2.16
N TYR A 434 3.64 -6.38 -2.16
CA TYR A 434 3.67 -5.06 -2.80
C TYR A 434 3.03 -4.01 -1.89
N ARG A 435 3.59 -2.80 -1.94
CA ARG A 435 3.03 -1.59 -1.35
C ARG A 435 2.79 -0.57 -2.45
N GLU A 436 1.54 -0.16 -2.62
CA GLU A 436 1.09 0.76 -3.68
C GLU A 436 1.58 0.32 -5.08
N GLY A 437 1.55 -0.99 -5.35
CA GLY A 437 2.02 -1.58 -6.61
C GLY A 437 3.53 -1.72 -6.72
N ILE A 438 4.31 -1.28 -5.73
CA ILE A 438 5.78 -1.39 -5.71
C ILE A 438 6.17 -2.64 -4.91
N PHE A 439 6.91 -3.55 -5.55
CA PHE A 439 7.42 -4.76 -4.90
C PHE A 439 8.24 -4.43 -3.64
N GLN A 440 7.97 -5.15 -2.56
CA GLN A 440 8.67 -5.02 -1.30
C GLN A 440 9.34 -6.36 -0.92
N PRO A 441 10.63 -6.35 -0.54
CA PRO A 441 11.37 -7.57 -0.24
C PRO A 441 10.96 -8.23 1.07
N LEU A 442 10.54 -7.41 2.04
CA LEU A 442 10.17 -7.79 3.40
C LEU A 442 8.97 -6.95 3.83
N PHE A 443 8.14 -7.52 4.70
CA PHE A 443 7.06 -6.80 5.36
C PHE A 443 7.62 -6.02 6.56
N SER A 444 7.50 -4.70 6.56
CA SER A 444 8.12 -3.79 7.53
C SER A 444 7.10 -2.98 8.33
N ASP A 445 7.57 -2.25 9.36
CA ASP A 445 6.72 -1.32 10.13
C ASP A 445 5.98 -0.28 9.29
N LEU A 446 6.60 0.16 8.19
CA LEU A 446 5.97 1.12 7.30
C LEU A 446 4.73 0.48 6.67
N ASP A 447 4.82 -0.78 6.27
CA ASP A 447 3.71 -1.51 5.66
C ASP A 447 2.55 -1.74 6.63
N VAL A 448 2.85 -1.89 7.92
CA VAL A 448 1.84 -1.90 8.99
C VAL A 448 1.06 -0.59 9.02
N ASP A 449 1.75 0.55 8.95
CA ASP A 449 1.10 1.87 8.99
C ASP A 449 0.22 2.10 7.75
N TYR A 450 0.63 1.62 6.57
CA TYR A 450 -0.22 1.62 5.37
C TYR A 450 -1.43 0.70 5.53
N LEU A 451 -1.23 -0.55 5.96
CA LEU A 451 -2.31 -1.53 6.17
C LEU A 451 -3.37 -1.02 7.17
N ALA A 452 -2.93 -0.34 8.24
CA ALA A 452 -3.81 0.23 9.26
C ALA A 452 -4.63 1.41 8.74
N LYS A 453 -4.12 2.16 7.77
CA LYS A 453 -4.80 3.31 7.16
C LYS A 453 -5.73 2.88 6.03
N ASP A 454 -5.24 2.06 5.12
CA ASP A 454 -5.96 1.56 3.95
C ASP A 454 -5.43 0.16 3.55
N PRO A 455 -6.22 -0.91 3.76
CA PRO A 455 -5.82 -2.25 3.36
C PRO A 455 -5.58 -2.42 1.85
N ALA A 456 -6.20 -1.59 1.00
CA ALA A 456 -6.00 -1.64 -0.44
C ALA A 456 -4.61 -1.16 -0.86
N SER A 457 -3.90 -0.39 -0.01
CA SER A 457 -2.52 0.04 -0.25
C SER A 457 -1.52 -1.10 -0.23
N ILE A 458 -1.89 -2.24 0.37
CA ILE A 458 -1.06 -3.43 0.43
C ILE A 458 -1.63 -4.47 -0.54
N GLN A 459 -0.77 -5.03 -1.39
CA GLN A 459 -1.16 -6.07 -2.33
C GLN A 459 -0.25 -7.30 -2.22
N VAL A 460 -0.82 -8.46 -2.52
CA VAL A 460 -0.11 -9.74 -2.59
C VAL A 460 -0.39 -10.43 -3.90
N ARG A 461 0.58 -11.22 -4.38
CA ARG A 461 0.44 -12.02 -5.59
C ARG A 461 0.88 -13.45 -5.33
N TRP A 462 0.08 -14.41 -5.78
CA TRP A 462 0.43 -15.82 -5.68
C TRP A 462 1.56 -16.19 -6.65
N MET A 463 2.54 -16.93 -6.15
CA MET A 463 3.73 -17.38 -6.86
C MET A 463 3.96 -18.87 -6.52
N ASP A 464 3.81 -19.78 -7.50
CA ASP A 464 4.13 -21.20 -7.28
C ASP A 464 5.65 -21.43 -7.38
N LEU A 465 6.34 -21.24 -6.26
CA LEU A 465 7.79 -21.32 -6.14
C LEU A 465 8.30 -22.72 -5.73
N SER A 466 7.47 -23.77 -5.83
CA SER A 466 7.62 -24.95 -4.97
C SER A 466 8.70 -25.99 -5.36
N HIS A 467 9.07 -26.20 -6.63
CA HIS A 467 10.16 -27.16 -6.92
C HIS A 467 10.95 -26.93 -8.21
N LEU A 468 10.31 -26.52 -9.31
CA LEU A 468 11.01 -26.28 -10.59
C LEU A 468 11.65 -24.89 -10.69
N SER A 469 11.09 -23.89 -9.99
CA SER A 469 11.68 -22.56 -9.83
C SER A 469 13.10 -22.61 -9.25
N LYS A 470 13.41 -23.57 -8.38
CA LYS A 470 14.77 -23.73 -7.80
C LYS A 470 15.81 -24.07 -8.87
N SER A 471 15.46 -24.88 -9.87
CA SER A 471 16.37 -25.22 -10.97
C SER A 471 16.67 -23.98 -11.83
N LEU A 472 15.63 -23.19 -12.16
CA LEU A 472 15.75 -21.92 -12.87
C LEU A 472 16.59 -20.92 -12.07
N LEU A 473 16.30 -20.74 -10.78
CA LEU A 473 17.03 -19.85 -9.89
C LEU A 473 18.49 -20.27 -9.73
N SER A 474 18.76 -21.56 -9.55
CA SER A 474 20.13 -22.08 -9.49
C SER A 474 20.86 -21.86 -10.80
N GLY A 475 20.22 -22.12 -11.95
CA GLY A 475 20.81 -21.88 -13.26
C GLY A 475 21.11 -20.41 -13.53
N LEU A 476 20.21 -19.50 -13.16
CA LEU A 476 20.40 -18.06 -13.26
C LEU A 476 21.44 -17.53 -12.25
N ALA A 477 21.51 -18.11 -11.05
CA ALA A 477 22.57 -17.78 -10.08
C ALA A 477 23.96 -18.15 -10.62
N GLU A 478 24.08 -19.30 -11.30
CA GLU A 478 25.33 -19.67 -11.98
C GLU A 478 25.67 -18.72 -13.13
N VAL A 479 24.68 -18.19 -13.86
CA VAL A 479 24.91 -17.12 -14.85
C VAL A 479 25.48 -15.87 -14.18
N VAL A 480 24.98 -15.47 -13.01
CA VAL A 480 25.55 -14.34 -12.27
C VAL A 480 26.98 -14.63 -11.84
N ARG A 481 27.26 -15.82 -11.30
CA ARG A 481 28.62 -16.21 -10.87
C ARG A 481 29.62 -16.26 -12.03
N GLU A 482 29.15 -16.68 -13.22
CA GLU A 482 29.96 -16.71 -14.44
C GLU A 482 30.33 -15.29 -14.91
N LEU A 483 29.39 -14.34 -14.85
CA LEU A 483 29.54 -13.00 -15.42
C LEU A 483 29.99 -11.93 -14.42
N ASP A 484 29.87 -12.19 -13.11
CA ASP A 484 30.31 -11.33 -12.01
C ASP A 484 31.16 -12.13 -11.02
N THR A 485 32.44 -12.30 -11.33
CA THR A 485 33.37 -13.15 -10.58
C THR A 485 33.62 -12.68 -9.14
N GLU A 486 33.28 -11.43 -8.80
CA GLU A 486 33.37 -10.91 -7.44
C GLU A 486 32.11 -11.21 -6.59
N ASN A 487 31.02 -11.62 -7.23
CA ASN A 487 29.74 -11.87 -6.56
C ASN A 487 29.61 -13.35 -6.18
N GLN A 488 29.89 -13.65 -4.91
CA GLN A 488 29.84 -15.03 -4.39
C GLN A 488 28.42 -15.61 -4.29
N LEU A 489 27.35 -14.80 -4.39
CA LEU A 489 25.93 -15.20 -4.29
C LEU A 489 25.70 -16.40 -3.36
N LYS A 490 25.73 -16.16 -2.05
CA LYS A 490 25.63 -17.22 -1.02
C LYS A 490 24.20 -17.74 -0.84
N GLU A 491 23.20 -16.92 -1.14
CA GLU A 491 21.78 -17.22 -0.97
C GLU A 491 21.09 -17.35 -2.34
N LEU A 492 20.23 -18.36 -2.49
CA LEU A 492 19.45 -18.64 -3.70
C LEU A 492 18.05 -18.02 -3.65
N ALA A 493 17.86 -16.98 -2.85
CA ALA A 493 16.58 -16.27 -2.81
C ALA A 493 16.35 -15.57 -4.18
N PRO A 494 15.11 -15.58 -4.71
CA PRO A 494 14.80 -14.94 -6.00
C PRO A 494 15.30 -13.50 -6.09
N ILE A 495 15.16 -12.73 -5.01
CA ILE A 495 15.60 -11.34 -4.99
C ILE A 495 17.11 -11.18 -5.18
N ASP A 496 17.93 -12.06 -4.61
CA ASP A 496 19.38 -11.95 -4.70
C ASP A 496 19.86 -12.32 -6.10
N VAL A 497 19.23 -13.33 -6.73
CA VAL A 497 19.50 -13.70 -8.12
C VAL A 497 19.13 -12.55 -9.06
N ALA A 498 17.95 -11.95 -8.88
CA ALA A 498 17.53 -10.78 -9.66
C ALA A 498 18.47 -9.59 -9.48
N ARG A 499 18.85 -9.26 -8.23
CA ARG A 499 19.80 -8.18 -7.93
C ARG A 499 21.16 -8.44 -8.57
N GLY A 500 21.63 -9.69 -8.55
CA GLY A 500 22.87 -10.08 -9.20
C GLY A 500 22.83 -9.82 -10.71
N LEU A 501 21.75 -10.22 -11.39
CA LEU A 501 21.58 -9.98 -12.82
C LEU A 501 21.46 -8.49 -13.16
N VAL A 502 20.70 -7.72 -12.35
CA VAL A 502 20.57 -6.27 -12.52
C VAL A 502 21.90 -5.56 -12.28
N ALA A 503 22.69 -5.97 -11.30
CA ALA A 503 24.00 -5.39 -11.03
C ALA A 503 24.97 -5.57 -12.21
N ILE A 504 24.96 -6.75 -12.86
CA ILE A 504 25.72 -6.97 -14.09
C ILE A 504 25.28 -5.98 -15.17
N PHE A 505 23.97 -5.85 -15.38
CA PHE A 505 23.41 -4.92 -16.36
C PHE A 505 23.79 -3.45 -16.08
N ASP A 506 23.74 -3.03 -14.82
CA ASP A 506 24.03 -1.66 -14.42
C ASP A 506 25.49 -1.28 -14.64
N ARG A 507 26.42 -2.23 -14.48
CA ARG A 507 27.85 -2.04 -14.77
C ARG A 507 28.18 -1.96 -16.25
N LEU A 508 27.26 -2.34 -17.16
CA LEU A 508 27.51 -2.26 -18.60
C LEU A 508 27.76 -0.80 -19.04
N PRO A 509 28.70 -0.57 -19.97
CA PRO A 509 28.91 0.75 -20.58
C PRO A 509 27.62 1.30 -21.24
N ASN A 510 27.45 2.62 -21.21
CA ASN A 510 26.28 3.30 -21.77
C ASN A 510 26.02 2.97 -23.25
N TRP A 511 27.09 2.76 -24.02
CA TRP A 511 26.99 2.37 -25.41
C TRP A 511 26.30 0.99 -25.57
N THR A 512 26.69 -0.02 -24.79
CA THR A 512 26.07 -1.36 -24.79
C THR A 512 24.57 -1.27 -24.48
N LYS A 513 24.19 -0.39 -23.56
CA LYS A 513 22.78 -0.14 -23.19
C LYS A 513 21.94 0.47 -24.34
N ARG A 514 22.56 0.94 -25.42
CA ARG A 514 21.90 1.67 -26.52
C ARG A 514 22.13 1.11 -27.93
N THR A 515 23.24 0.40 -28.17
CA THR A 515 23.66 -0.08 -29.49
C THR A 515 22.64 -0.98 -30.18
N GLN A 516 22.52 -0.89 -31.50
CA GLN A 516 21.65 -1.79 -32.30
C GLN A 516 22.43 -2.97 -32.88
N ARG A 517 23.70 -3.16 -32.51
CA ARG A 517 24.61 -4.19 -33.02
C ARG A 517 24.60 -5.48 -32.20
N LEU A 518 23.46 -5.77 -31.58
CA LEU A 518 23.23 -6.95 -30.75
C LEU A 518 22.22 -7.86 -31.44
N SER A 519 22.21 -9.14 -31.09
CA SER A 519 21.19 -10.09 -31.52
C SER A 519 19.79 -9.62 -31.10
N SER A 520 18.77 -10.06 -31.83
CA SER A 520 17.37 -9.74 -31.49
C SER A 520 16.98 -10.19 -30.08
N THR A 521 17.61 -11.26 -29.60
CA THR A 521 17.40 -11.82 -28.26
C THR A 521 18.06 -10.93 -27.21
N ALA A 522 19.32 -10.56 -27.38
CA ALA A 522 20.03 -9.66 -26.46
C ALA A 522 19.38 -8.27 -26.38
N MET A 523 18.85 -7.73 -27.49
CA MET A 523 18.10 -6.47 -27.47
C MET A 523 16.81 -6.55 -26.64
N LYS A 524 16.08 -7.68 -26.69
CA LYS A 524 14.89 -7.92 -25.86
C LYS A 524 15.27 -8.01 -24.39
N VAL A 525 16.28 -8.82 -24.06
CA VAL A 525 16.79 -8.99 -22.69
C VAL A 525 17.23 -7.63 -22.11
N ARG A 526 18.01 -6.85 -22.87
CA ARG A 526 18.41 -5.49 -22.50
C ARG A 526 17.22 -4.58 -22.20
N THR A 527 16.16 -4.67 -23.01
CA THR A 527 14.95 -3.84 -22.83
C THR A 527 14.21 -4.22 -21.56
N ILE A 528 14.15 -5.51 -21.22
CA ILE A 528 13.58 -6.01 -19.97
C ILE A 528 14.36 -5.45 -18.78
N PHE A 529 15.69 -5.62 -18.76
CA PHE A 529 16.53 -5.11 -17.66
C PHE A 529 16.44 -3.59 -17.49
N LYS A 530 16.28 -2.83 -18.58
CA LYS A 530 16.10 -1.37 -18.50
C LYS A 530 14.81 -0.93 -17.79
N HIS A 531 13.77 -1.76 -17.79
CA HIS A 531 12.45 -1.44 -17.21
C HIS A 531 12.10 -2.34 -16.02
N ALA A 532 13.02 -3.21 -15.57
CA ALA A 532 12.77 -4.16 -14.51
C ALA A 532 12.60 -3.44 -13.17
N SER A 533 11.40 -3.50 -12.61
CA SER A 533 11.07 -2.92 -11.29
C SER A 533 10.72 -3.98 -10.23
N ASP A 534 10.37 -5.19 -10.65
CA ASP A 534 9.99 -6.30 -9.78
C ASP A 534 10.91 -7.52 -10.03
N PRO A 535 11.73 -7.92 -9.05
CA PRO A 535 12.59 -9.10 -9.10
C PRO A 535 11.89 -10.41 -9.48
N ASN A 536 10.69 -10.65 -8.96
CA ASN A 536 9.95 -11.88 -9.21
C ASN A 536 9.34 -11.86 -10.61
N GLN A 537 8.79 -10.71 -11.02
CA GLN A 537 8.29 -10.54 -12.38
C GLN A 537 9.43 -10.73 -13.40
N LEU A 538 10.60 -10.13 -13.14
CA LEU A 538 11.78 -10.27 -13.98
C LEU A 538 12.14 -11.76 -14.16
N LEU A 539 12.29 -12.50 -13.07
CA LEU A 539 12.77 -13.87 -13.10
C LEU A 539 11.75 -14.88 -13.63
N PHE A 540 10.46 -14.71 -13.30
CA PHE A 540 9.45 -15.74 -13.53
C PHE A 540 8.45 -15.41 -14.64
N SER A 541 8.44 -14.17 -15.15
CA SER A 541 7.57 -13.74 -16.26
C SER A 541 8.39 -13.16 -17.41
N ASP A 542 9.17 -12.11 -17.15
CA ASP A 542 9.78 -11.31 -18.22
C ASP A 542 10.91 -12.07 -18.93
N LEU A 543 11.86 -12.64 -18.17
CA LEU A 543 12.96 -13.44 -18.75
C LEU A 543 12.46 -14.72 -19.45
N PRO A 544 11.55 -15.53 -18.87
CA PRO A 544 10.95 -16.67 -19.58
C PRO A 544 10.21 -16.26 -20.86
N GLY A 545 9.57 -15.09 -20.85
CA GLY A 545 8.87 -14.53 -22.02
C GLY A 545 9.77 -14.26 -23.23
N VAL A 546 11.09 -14.09 -23.04
CA VAL A 546 12.06 -13.93 -24.13
C VAL A 546 12.24 -15.24 -24.90
N TYR A 547 12.31 -16.37 -24.20
CA TYR A 547 12.48 -17.70 -24.79
C TYR A 547 11.20 -18.14 -25.52
N LYS A 548 10.05 -18.01 -24.85
CA LYS A 548 8.74 -18.37 -25.42
C LYS A 548 7.63 -17.56 -24.74
N LYS A 549 6.67 -17.04 -25.51
CA LYS A 549 5.46 -16.42 -24.94
C LYS A 549 4.72 -17.43 -24.07
N ASN A 550 4.40 -17.04 -22.83
CA ASN A 550 3.81 -17.92 -21.79
C ASN A 550 4.63 -19.19 -21.56
N ALA A 551 5.96 -19.04 -21.42
CA ALA A 551 6.85 -20.14 -21.09
C ALA A 551 6.44 -20.79 -19.76
N ASP A 552 6.07 -22.06 -19.82
CA ASP A 552 5.79 -22.87 -18.65
C ASP A 552 7.12 -23.32 -18.02
N ILE A 553 7.63 -22.50 -17.09
CA ILE A 553 8.87 -22.75 -16.35
C ILE A 553 8.77 -23.96 -15.41
N GLN A 554 7.60 -24.61 -15.30
CA GLN A 554 7.44 -25.90 -14.62
C GLN A 554 7.90 -27.08 -15.49
N LYS A 555 8.29 -26.85 -16.75
CA LYS A 555 8.94 -27.88 -17.59
C LYS A 555 10.45 -27.68 -17.57
N GLU A 556 11.19 -28.73 -17.20
CA GLU A 556 12.65 -28.67 -17.07
C GLU A 556 13.36 -28.28 -18.39
N GLU A 557 12.86 -28.80 -19.52
CA GLU A 557 13.35 -28.42 -20.85
C GLU A 557 13.18 -26.91 -21.13
N VAL A 558 12.06 -26.32 -20.69
CA VAL A 558 11.76 -24.90 -20.87
C VAL A 558 12.64 -24.07 -19.93
N ALA A 559 12.78 -24.46 -18.67
CA ALA A 559 13.66 -23.78 -17.71
C ALA A 559 15.12 -23.77 -18.20
N ASN A 560 15.64 -24.89 -18.69
CA ASN A 560 16.97 -24.99 -19.28
C ASN A 560 17.11 -24.13 -20.55
N GLY A 561 16.09 -24.12 -21.40
CA GLY A 561 16.04 -23.24 -22.57
C GLY A 561 16.11 -21.75 -22.20
N VAL A 562 15.38 -21.34 -21.16
CA VAL A 562 15.45 -19.97 -20.61
C VAL A 562 16.84 -19.67 -20.09
N ILE A 563 17.42 -20.53 -19.25
CA ILE A 563 18.77 -20.34 -18.68
C ILE A 563 19.80 -20.14 -19.81
N THR A 564 19.79 -21.00 -20.82
CA THR A 564 20.73 -20.91 -21.96
C THR A 564 20.53 -19.62 -22.74
N THR A 565 19.28 -19.26 -23.05
CA THR A 565 18.94 -18.03 -23.77
C THR A 565 19.41 -16.77 -23.03
N ILE A 566 19.18 -16.73 -21.71
CA ILE A 566 19.61 -15.60 -20.87
C ILE A 566 21.12 -15.57 -20.70
N ARG A 567 21.78 -16.74 -20.52
CA ARG A 567 23.24 -16.84 -20.47
C ARG A 567 23.89 -16.26 -21.73
N GLU A 568 23.44 -16.71 -22.90
CA GLU A 568 23.97 -16.24 -24.19
C GLU A 568 23.73 -14.75 -24.39
N ALA A 569 22.52 -14.26 -24.11
CA ALA A 569 22.18 -12.85 -24.25
C ALA A 569 22.96 -11.94 -23.29
N MET A 570 23.11 -12.35 -22.02
CA MET A 570 23.87 -11.58 -21.03
C MET A 570 25.36 -11.59 -21.34
N LYS A 571 25.92 -12.73 -21.75
CA LYS A 571 27.31 -12.82 -22.21
C LYS A 571 27.55 -11.93 -23.43
N GLU A 572 26.64 -11.92 -24.40
CA GLU A 572 26.72 -11.02 -25.55
C GLU A 572 26.74 -9.54 -25.12
N LEU A 573 25.90 -9.15 -24.15
CA LEU A 573 25.89 -7.78 -23.62
C LEU A 573 27.21 -7.42 -22.93
N VAL A 574 27.75 -8.30 -22.08
CA VAL A 574 29.03 -8.08 -21.38
C VAL A 574 30.20 -7.98 -22.38
N ASP A 575 30.24 -8.86 -23.37
CA ASP A 575 31.32 -8.94 -24.37
C ASP A 575 31.26 -7.83 -25.44
N ALA A 576 30.11 -7.21 -25.67
CA ALA A 576 29.89 -6.31 -26.80
C ALA A 576 30.88 -5.14 -26.84
N TYR A 577 31.13 -4.50 -25.69
CA TYR A 577 32.02 -3.34 -25.60
C TYR A 577 33.50 -3.72 -25.71
N PRO A 578 34.02 -4.72 -24.98
CA PRO A 578 35.38 -5.22 -25.19
C PRO A 578 35.67 -5.63 -26.64
N LYS A 579 34.76 -6.38 -27.30
CA LYS A 579 34.92 -6.77 -28.71
C LYS A 579 34.95 -5.57 -29.66
N MET A 580 34.18 -4.52 -29.36
CA MET A 580 34.21 -3.28 -30.13
C MET A 580 35.55 -2.56 -30.00
N LEU A 581 36.11 -2.47 -28.79
CA LEU A 581 37.44 -1.89 -28.56
C LEU A 581 38.55 -2.73 -29.19
N GLU A 582 38.47 -4.05 -29.11
CA GLU A 582 39.41 -4.97 -29.75
C GLU A 582 39.44 -4.73 -31.27
N ARG A 583 38.26 -4.63 -31.92
CA ARG A 583 38.16 -4.28 -33.34
C ARG A 583 38.80 -2.93 -33.66
N MET A 584 38.63 -1.93 -32.79
CA MET A 584 39.25 -0.61 -32.94
C MET A 584 40.77 -0.68 -32.79
N SER A 585 41.26 -1.45 -31.82
CA SER A 585 42.68 -1.71 -31.61
C SER A 585 43.31 -2.41 -32.81
N SER A 586 42.72 -3.50 -33.30
CA SER A 586 43.24 -4.25 -34.46
C SER A 586 43.31 -3.38 -35.71
N MET A 587 42.28 -2.57 -35.97
CA MET A 587 42.30 -1.61 -37.08
C MET A 587 43.40 -0.57 -36.90
N LEU A 588 43.50 0.05 -35.71
CA LEU A 588 44.51 1.06 -35.40
C LEU A 588 45.93 0.53 -35.63
N LEU A 589 46.23 -0.67 -35.11
CA LEU A 589 47.56 -1.29 -35.27
C LEU A 589 47.85 -1.62 -36.74
N THR A 590 46.86 -2.09 -37.48
CA THR A 590 46.98 -2.37 -38.92
C THR A 590 47.34 -1.10 -39.70
N GLU A 591 46.60 -0.01 -39.51
CA GLU A 591 46.83 1.26 -40.20
C GLU A 591 48.16 1.92 -39.80
N LEU A 592 48.64 1.67 -38.58
CA LEU A 592 49.96 2.13 -38.10
C LEU A 592 51.11 1.20 -38.51
N GLN A 593 50.84 0.14 -39.27
CA GLN A 593 51.80 -0.87 -39.73
C GLN A 593 52.53 -1.57 -38.58
N VAL A 594 51.80 -1.92 -37.52
CA VAL A 594 52.31 -2.64 -36.35
C VAL A 594 51.87 -4.10 -36.45
N PRO A 595 52.80 -5.07 -36.38
CA PRO A 595 52.50 -6.47 -36.67
C PRO A 595 51.66 -7.18 -35.59
N SER A 596 51.69 -6.70 -34.34
CA SER A 596 50.92 -7.28 -33.23
C SER A 596 50.77 -6.30 -32.06
N ASP A 597 49.92 -6.65 -31.10
CA ASP A 597 49.73 -5.99 -29.81
C ASP A 597 50.77 -6.42 -28.75
N SER A 598 51.85 -7.11 -29.15
CA SER A 598 52.89 -7.56 -28.22
C SER A 598 53.58 -6.38 -27.51
N PRO A 599 54.03 -6.53 -26.25
CA PRO A 599 54.67 -5.44 -25.50
C PRO A 599 55.88 -4.82 -26.22
N GLN A 600 56.61 -5.61 -26.99
CA GLN A 600 57.73 -5.14 -27.79
C GLN A 600 57.26 -4.27 -28.96
N ALA A 601 56.27 -4.73 -29.74
CA ALA A 601 55.71 -3.98 -30.85
C ALA A 601 55.06 -2.65 -30.40
N LEU A 602 54.36 -2.65 -29.25
CA LEU A 602 53.82 -1.43 -28.65
C LEU A 602 54.91 -0.48 -28.14
N THR A 603 56.05 -1.00 -27.66
CA THR A 603 57.19 -0.16 -27.27
C THR A 603 57.83 0.50 -28.48
N GLU A 604 58.01 -0.23 -29.57
CA GLU A 604 58.47 0.32 -30.85
C GLU A 604 57.50 1.39 -31.39
N LEU A 605 56.18 1.17 -31.26
CA LEU A 605 55.17 2.16 -31.64
C LEU A 605 55.26 3.45 -30.80
N ARG A 606 55.44 3.33 -29.48
CA ARG A 606 55.61 4.49 -28.59
C ARG A 606 56.86 5.29 -28.92
N ASP A 607 57.95 4.61 -29.21
CA ASP A 607 59.20 5.24 -29.67
C ASP A 607 59.02 6.00 -30.98
N ARG A 608 58.25 5.44 -31.93
CA ARG A 608 57.90 6.11 -33.20
C ARG A 608 57.10 7.39 -32.93
N ALA A 609 56.12 7.32 -32.04
CA ALA A 609 55.30 8.47 -31.67
C ALA A 609 56.11 9.58 -30.97
N GLU A 610 57.03 9.23 -30.06
CA GLU A 610 57.91 10.23 -29.42
C GLU A 610 58.84 10.91 -30.43
N ASN A 611 59.30 10.20 -31.47
CA ASN A 611 60.17 10.79 -32.50
C ASN A 611 59.45 11.88 -33.31
N ILE A 612 58.16 11.71 -33.60
CA ILE A 612 57.38 12.64 -34.46
C ILE A 612 56.56 13.66 -33.66
N LYS A 613 56.66 13.63 -32.33
CA LYS A 613 55.96 14.54 -31.42
C LYS A 613 56.28 16.01 -31.74
N GLN A 614 55.24 16.84 -31.86
CA GLN A 614 55.29 18.27 -32.19
C GLN A 614 55.86 18.61 -33.59
N MET A 615 55.90 17.65 -34.52
CA MET A 615 56.42 17.91 -35.88
C MET A 615 55.36 18.37 -36.87
N SER A 616 54.08 18.06 -36.62
CA SER A 616 53.04 18.20 -37.65
C SER A 616 52.50 19.62 -37.81
N GLY A 617 52.48 20.40 -36.73
CA GLY A 617 51.77 21.69 -36.67
C GLY A 617 50.24 21.56 -36.69
N ASP A 618 49.70 20.34 -36.78
CA ASP A 618 48.27 20.03 -36.70
C ASP A 618 47.96 19.56 -35.27
N PHE A 619 47.25 20.40 -34.51
CA PHE A 619 46.87 20.11 -33.12
C PHE A 619 46.16 18.76 -32.95
N ARG A 620 45.40 18.31 -33.95
CA ARG A 620 44.64 17.05 -33.90
C ARG A 620 45.58 15.85 -34.09
N LEU A 621 46.54 15.95 -35.01
CA LEU A 621 47.55 14.91 -35.20
C LEU A 621 48.55 14.85 -34.03
N ASP A 622 48.90 15.99 -33.44
CA ASP A 622 49.75 16.02 -32.24
C ASP A 622 49.01 15.39 -31.04
N ALA A 623 47.71 15.65 -30.88
CA ALA A 623 46.88 15.00 -29.87
C ALA A 623 46.77 13.48 -30.08
N PHE A 624 46.73 13.02 -31.34
CA PHE A 624 46.75 11.59 -31.68
C PHE A 624 48.11 10.97 -31.34
N THR A 625 49.20 11.60 -31.80
CA THR A 625 50.59 11.18 -31.52
C THR A 625 50.85 11.05 -30.02
N ASN A 626 50.39 12.01 -29.21
CA ASN A 626 50.52 11.96 -27.76
C ASN A 626 49.80 10.76 -27.13
N ARG A 627 48.65 10.35 -27.67
CA ARG A 627 47.92 9.16 -27.20
C ARG A 627 48.61 7.87 -27.62
N ILE A 628 49.18 7.82 -28.83
CA ILE A 628 49.98 6.67 -29.29
C ILE A 628 51.27 6.51 -28.47
N ALA A 629 51.91 7.61 -28.06
CA ALA A 629 53.12 7.59 -27.23
C ALA A 629 52.93 6.94 -25.85
N VAL A 630 51.70 6.88 -25.36
CA VAL A 630 51.34 6.23 -24.08
C VAL A 630 50.47 4.98 -24.27
N LEU A 631 50.31 4.50 -25.51
CA LEU A 631 49.48 3.33 -25.80
C LEU A 631 50.09 2.07 -25.19
N ASP A 632 49.32 1.36 -24.38
CA ASP A 632 49.73 0.17 -23.63
C ASP A 632 48.88 -1.07 -23.95
N GLY A 633 47.90 -0.95 -24.86
CA GLY A 633 47.01 -2.04 -25.26
C GLY A 633 45.83 -2.28 -24.31
N THR A 634 45.72 -1.52 -23.21
CA THR A 634 44.55 -1.57 -22.34
C THR A 634 43.31 -0.96 -23.00
N ASN A 635 42.12 -1.35 -22.54
CA ASN A 635 40.87 -0.75 -23.00
C ASN A 635 40.87 0.78 -22.83
N GLU A 636 41.46 1.28 -21.74
CA GLU A 636 41.54 2.71 -21.41
C GLU A 636 42.38 3.49 -22.43
N SER A 637 43.49 2.92 -22.90
CA SER A 637 44.33 3.58 -23.91
C SER A 637 43.66 3.60 -25.29
N ILE A 638 42.94 2.53 -25.65
CA ILE A 638 42.13 2.48 -26.88
C ILE A 638 40.95 3.46 -26.80
N GLU A 639 40.28 3.54 -25.65
CA GLU A 639 39.24 4.54 -25.40
C GLU A 639 39.74 5.97 -25.58
N GLY A 640 40.97 6.23 -25.12
CA GLY A 640 41.65 7.49 -25.33
C GLY A 640 41.72 7.86 -26.82
N VAL A 641 42.14 6.91 -27.68
CA VAL A 641 42.24 7.10 -29.13
C VAL A 641 40.85 7.26 -29.75
N GLY A 642 39.91 6.38 -29.43
CA GLY A 642 38.53 6.44 -29.92
C GLY A 642 37.83 7.76 -29.56
N SER A 643 38.09 8.29 -28.37
CA SER A 643 37.53 9.55 -27.88
C SER A 643 38.03 10.76 -28.67
N LEU A 644 39.30 10.74 -29.10
CA LEU A 644 39.84 11.76 -30.01
C LEU A 644 39.12 11.73 -31.36
N ALA A 645 38.97 10.53 -31.92
CA ALA A 645 38.41 10.31 -33.23
C ALA A 645 36.91 10.65 -33.26
N ALA A 646 36.16 10.23 -32.24
CA ALA A 646 34.74 10.52 -32.04
C ALA A 646 34.46 11.98 -31.62
N ASN A 647 35.48 12.69 -31.12
CA ASN A 647 35.35 14.00 -30.45
C ASN A 647 34.32 13.98 -29.29
N LYS A 648 34.23 12.85 -28.58
CA LYS A 648 33.28 12.59 -27.49
C LYS A 648 33.84 11.59 -26.49
N PRO A 649 33.56 11.74 -25.19
CA PRO A 649 33.96 10.75 -24.20
C PRO A 649 33.26 9.40 -24.42
N PRO A 650 33.86 8.28 -23.99
CA PRO A 650 33.28 6.94 -24.13
C PRO A 650 31.86 6.78 -23.57
N THR A 651 31.53 7.54 -22.53
CA THR A 651 30.20 7.54 -21.89
C THR A 651 29.06 7.99 -22.81
N ASP A 652 29.38 8.77 -23.85
CA ASP A 652 28.40 9.42 -24.73
C ASP A 652 28.36 8.80 -26.13
N TRP A 653 29.13 7.74 -26.38
CA TRP A 653 29.19 7.11 -27.69
C TRP A 653 27.85 6.49 -28.11
N VAL A 654 27.49 6.73 -29.37
CA VAL A 654 26.46 5.98 -30.10
C VAL A 654 27.07 5.31 -31.34
N ASP A 655 26.33 4.39 -31.96
CA ASP A 655 26.83 3.62 -33.12
C ASP A 655 27.37 4.51 -34.25
N ALA A 656 26.67 5.61 -34.56
CA ALA A 656 27.10 6.56 -35.60
C ALA A 656 28.40 7.31 -35.24
N ASP A 657 28.61 7.60 -33.96
CA ASP A 657 29.85 8.22 -33.49
C ASP A 657 31.02 7.25 -33.62
N LEU A 658 30.80 5.97 -33.30
CA LEU A 658 31.81 4.93 -33.47
C LEU A 658 32.15 4.69 -34.93
N ASP A 659 31.18 4.65 -35.84
CA ASP A 659 31.44 4.53 -37.28
C ASP A 659 32.32 5.68 -37.78
N SER A 660 32.03 6.89 -37.34
CA SER A 660 32.83 8.08 -37.65
C SER A 660 34.22 7.99 -37.01
N ALA A 661 34.31 7.50 -35.78
CA ALA A 661 35.57 7.32 -35.05
C ALA A 661 36.48 6.28 -35.71
N PHE A 662 35.91 5.19 -36.22
CA PHE A 662 36.65 4.17 -36.96
C PHE A 662 37.32 4.77 -38.22
N ILE A 663 36.57 5.54 -39.01
CA ILE A 663 37.10 6.21 -40.22
C ILE A 663 38.17 7.25 -39.86
N GLU A 664 37.89 8.08 -38.86
CA GLU A 664 38.79 9.14 -38.42
C GLU A 664 40.08 8.57 -37.78
N THR A 665 39.98 7.46 -37.06
CA THR A 665 41.14 6.75 -36.50
C THR A 665 42.07 6.26 -37.61
N ALA A 666 41.51 5.65 -38.67
CA ALA A 666 42.31 5.24 -39.84
C ALA A 666 42.95 6.46 -40.54
N ALA A 667 42.19 7.55 -40.73
CA ALA A 667 42.72 8.78 -41.34
C ALA A 667 43.86 9.42 -40.52
N LEU A 668 43.75 9.43 -39.18
CA LEU A 668 44.80 9.92 -38.29
C LEU A 668 46.03 9.00 -38.28
N ALA A 669 45.82 7.68 -38.31
CA ALA A 669 46.91 6.70 -38.41
C ALA A 669 47.69 6.83 -39.73
N GLN A 670 47.02 7.00 -40.86
CA GLN A 670 47.68 7.23 -42.16
C GLN A 670 48.43 8.56 -42.19
N LYS A 671 47.85 9.63 -41.61
CA LYS A 671 48.54 10.92 -41.44
C LYS A 671 49.79 10.78 -40.56
N PHE A 672 49.72 10.01 -39.47
CA PHE A 672 50.85 9.72 -38.60
C PHE A 672 52.00 9.07 -39.38
N VAL A 673 51.73 8.00 -40.13
CA VAL A 673 52.74 7.29 -40.93
C VAL A 673 53.33 8.21 -42.00
N ARG A 674 52.51 9.07 -42.62
CA ARG A 674 52.99 10.07 -43.57
C ARG A 674 53.89 11.12 -42.90
N THR A 675 53.54 11.62 -41.72
CA THR A 675 54.37 12.58 -40.97
C THR A 675 55.69 11.95 -40.52
N GLU A 676 55.68 10.67 -40.15
CA GLU A 676 56.89 9.89 -39.84
C GLU A 676 57.89 9.91 -41.01
N SER A 677 57.42 9.75 -42.25
CA SER A 677 58.29 9.82 -43.45
C SER A 677 58.96 11.20 -43.66
N TYR A 678 58.41 12.27 -43.11
CA TYR A 678 58.96 13.63 -43.21
C TYR A 678 59.87 14.02 -42.04
N ALA A 679 60.09 13.14 -41.05
CA ALA A 679 60.89 13.42 -39.86
C ALA A 679 62.34 13.88 -40.18
N ARG A 680 62.86 13.42 -41.33
CA ARG A 680 64.18 13.78 -41.87
C ARG A 680 64.36 15.27 -42.17
N VAL A 681 63.29 16.00 -42.49
CA VAL A 681 63.34 17.42 -42.93
C VAL A 681 63.77 18.36 -41.78
N GLN A 682 63.59 17.96 -40.51
CA GLN A 682 63.94 18.76 -39.33
C GLN A 682 65.14 18.22 -38.52
N GLY A 683 65.95 17.31 -39.08
CA GLY A 683 67.21 16.87 -38.47
C GLY A 683 67.07 15.86 -37.32
N ARG A 684 65.92 15.20 -37.15
CA ARG A 684 65.74 14.07 -36.23
C ARG A 684 66.21 12.76 -36.88
N LYS A 685 66.68 11.80 -36.07
CA LYS A 685 67.14 10.49 -36.58
C LYS A 685 65.95 9.67 -37.04
N ASP A 686 66.04 9.20 -38.27
CA ASP A 686 65.04 8.33 -38.88
C ASP A 686 65.32 6.87 -38.46
N LYS A 687 64.37 6.20 -37.80
CA LYS A 687 64.49 4.77 -37.46
C LYS A 687 64.17 3.86 -38.66
N ARG A 688 63.66 4.43 -39.75
CA ARG A 688 63.47 3.77 -41.06
C ARG A 688 64.05 4.66 -42.16
N HIS A 689 64.77 4.12 -43.14
CA HIS A 689 65.31 4.89 -44.25
C HIS A 689 64.43 4.66 -45.47
N ALA A 690 63.64 5.66 -45.86
CA ALA A 690 62.93 5.65 -47.13
C ALA A 690 63.91 5.91 -48.28
N MET A 691 63.95 5.01 -49.26
CA MET A 691 64.75 5.12 -50.47
C MET A 691 63.84 5.04 -51.69
N ALA A 692 64.08 5.92 -52.65
CA ALA A 692 63.42 5.93 -53.95
C ALA A 692 64.48 5.76 -55.04
N ILE A 693 64.26 4.81 -55.95
CA ILE A 693 65.10 4.61 -57.14
C ILE A 693 64.27 4.92 -58.37
N ILE A 694 64.76 5.84 -59.21
CA ILE A 694 64.15 6.20 -60.49
C ILE A 694 65.15 5.88 -61.60
N ILE A 695 64.77 4.96 -62.51
CA ILE A 695 65.62 4.55 -63.63
C ILE A 695 64.83 4.71 -64.93
N SER A 696 65.43 5.42 -65.90
CA SER A 696 64.92 5.51 -67.26
C SER A 696 65.70 4.55 -68.14
N LYS A 697 65.06 3.45 -68.58
CA LYS A 697 65.65 2.46 -69.48
C LYS A 697 65.36 2.82 -70.93
N ASP A 698 66.35 2.69 -71.80
CA ASP A 698 66.18 2.96 -73.23
C ASP A 698 65.09 2.06 -73.81
N GLY A 699 64.11 2.66 -74.49
CA GLY A 699 62.96 1.95 -75.08
C GLY A 699 61.69 1.89 -74.23
N GLN A 700 61.67 2.40 -72.99
CA GLN A 700 60.45 2.57 -72.20
C GLN A 700 60.08 4.06 -72.03
N PRO A 701 58.84 4.47 -72.35
CA PRO A 701 58.44 5.88 -72.31
C PRO A 701 58.19 6.42 -70.90
N LYS A 702 58.07 5.56 -69.88
CA LYS A 702 57.86 5.94 -68.48
C LYS A 702 59.03 5.44 -67.63
N PRO A 703 59.64 6.28 -66.77
CA PRO A 703 60.66 5.83 -65.82
C PRO A 703 60.10 4.75 -64.89
N MET A 704 60.93 3.79 -64.52
CA MET A 704 60.62 2.84 -63.45
C MET A 704 60.87 3.52 -62.11
N GLU A 705 59.90 3.44 -61.21
CA GLU A 705 59.95 4.04 -59.87
C GLU A 705 59.71 2.92 -58.83
N ALA A 706 60.55 2.84 -57.81
CA ALA A 706 60.35 1.94 -56.69
C ALA A 706 60.66 2.68 -55.38
N ASP A 707 59.65 2.69 -54.51
CA ASP A 707 59.73 3.26 -53.17
C ASP A 707 59.75 2.12 -52.15
N PHE A 708 60.79 2.06 -51.33
CA PHE A 708 60.91 1.04 -50.30
C PHE A 708 61.55 1.60 -49.02
N GLN A 709 61.26 0.96 -47.89
CA GLN A 709 61.76 1.37 -46.58
C GLN A 709 62.68 0.30 -46.00
N ILE A 710 63.85 0.71 -45.50
CA ILE A 710 64.81 -0.16 -44.81
C ILE A 710 64.78 0.15 -43.31
N THR A 711 64.61 -0.87 -42.47
CA THR A 711 64.62 -0.72 -41.00
C THR A 711 66.05 -0.61 -40.44
N GLU A 712 66.23 -0.09 -39.22
CA GLU A 712 67.54 -0.11 -38.56
C GLU A 712 68.10 -1.54 -38.37
N SER A 713 67.25 -2.56 -38.19
CA SER A 713 67.69 -3.95 -38.06
C SER A 713 68.20 -4.57 -39.37
N ASP A 714 67.77 -4.05 -40.53
CA ASP A 714 68.23 -4.51 -41.84
C ASP A 714 69.52 -3.83 -42.29
N ARG A 715 69.86 -2.69 -41.66
CA ARG A 715 71.02 -1.87 -42.02
C ARG A 715 72.37 -2.63 -42.02
N PRO A 716 72.68 -3.51 -41.05
CA PRO A 716 73.92 -4.28 -41.09
C PRO A 716 74.03 -5.20 -42.31
N LYS A 717 72.90 -5.79 -42.75
CA LYS A 717 72.86 -6.64 -43.95
C LYS A 717 73.08 -5.82 -45.22
N VAL A 718 72.50 -4.62 -45.27
CA VAL A 718 72.67 -3.68 -46.39
C VAL A 718 74.14 -3.22 -46.48
N ASP A 719 74.75 -2.87 -45.35
CA ASP A 719 76.16 -2.43 -45.31
C ASP A 719 77.13 -3.58 -45.69
N GLU A 720 76.81 -4.82 -45.32
CA GLU A 720 77.56 -6.01 -45.76
C GLU A 720 77.48 -6.20 -47.29
N LEU A 721 76.28 -6.10 -47.86
CA LEU A 721 76.08 -6.22 -49.32
C LEU A 721 76.78 -5.10 -50.08
N VAL A 722 76.71 -3.86 -49.58
CA VAL A 722 77.43 -2.71 -50.17
C VAL A 722 78.95 -2.93 -50.10
N SER A 723 79.47 -3.53 -49.03
CA SER A 723 80.89 -3.83 -48.89
C SER A 723 81.35 -4.89 -49.90
N ARG A 724 80.58 -5.97 -50.08
CA ARG A 724 80.85 -6.99 -51.11
C ARG A 724 80.80 -6.41 -52.53
N LEU A 725 79.84 -5.52 -52.82
CA LEU A 725 79.72 -4.84 -54.11
C LEU A 725 80.87 -3.84 -54.34
N LYS A 726 81.40 -3.20 -53.30
CA LYS A 726 82.59 -2.34 -53.43
C LYS A 726 83.84 -3.14 -53.74
N GLU A 727 84.04 -4.29 -53.10
CA GLU A 727 85.19 -5.17 -53.35
C GLU A 727 85.18 -5.74 -54.78
N SER A 728 84.01 -6.14 -55.29
CA SER A 728 83.90 -6.66 -56.66
C SER A 728 84.14 -5.61 -57.74
N VAL A 729 83.85 -4.34 -57.46
CA VAL A 729 84.02 -3.23 -58.41
C VAL A 729 85.41 -2.57 -58.31
N GLN A 730 86.07 -2.59 -57.14
CA GLN A 730 87.40 -2.00 -56.94
C GLN A 730 88.56 -2.81 -57.54
N PHE A 731 88.37 -4.09 -57.86
CA PHE A 731 89.44 -4.91 -58.44
C PHE A 731 89.85 -4.47 -59.87
N ASP A 732 89.00 -3.73 -60.56
CA ASP A 732 89.28 -3.17 -61.89
C ASP A 732 89.47 -1.64 -61.82
N SER A 733 90.72 -1.21 -61.61
CA SER A 733 91.11 0.20 -61.50
C SER A 733 90.98 1.04 -62.80
N SER A 734 90.28 0.52 -63.82
CA SER A 734 90.05 1.22 -65.10
C SER A 734 88.60 1.68 -65.35
N ASN A 735 87.64 1.31 -64.48
CA ASN A 735 86.23 1.62 -64.70
C ASN A 735 85.88 3.08 -64.36
N LYS A 736 85.37 3.82 -65.35
CA LYS A 736 84.86 5.19 -65.13
C LYS A 736 83.65 5.15 -64.19
N LYS A 737 83.52 6.13 -63.30
CA LYS A 737 82.39 6.30 -62.37
C LYS A 737 81.02 6.13 -63.06
N ALA A 738 80.88 6.61 -64.30
CA ALA A 738 79.66 6.48 -65.10
C ALA A 738 79.28 5.03 -65.43
N VAL A 739 80.27 4.15 -65.66
CA VAL A 739 80.04 2.73 -65.98
C VAL A 739 79.57 1.96 -64.74
N ILE A 740 80.15 2.26 -63.57
CA ILE A 740 79.73 1.65 -62.30
C ILE A 740 78.28 2.06 -61.96
N LEU A 741 77.95 3.34 -62.13
CA LEU A 741 76.59 3.84 -61.89
C LEU A 741 75.58 3.24 -62.88
N ALA A 742 75.96 3.07 -64.15
CA ALA A 742 75.11 2.40 -65.14
C ALA A 742 74.88 0.92 -64.81
N ALA A 743 75.92 0.20 -64.37
CA ALA A 743 75.80 -1.21 -63.98
C ALA A 743 74.90 -1.40 -62.74
N LEU A 744 75.03 -0.53 -61.73
CA LEU A 744 74.16 -0.56 -60.56
C LEU A 744 72.70 -0.19 -60.92
N ALA A 745 72.50 0.76 -61.84
CA ALA A 745 71.16 1.10 -62.32
C ALA A 745 70.51 -0.06 -63.08
N GLU A 746 71.22 -0.76 -63.97
CA GLU A 746 70.70 -1.95 -64.66
C GLU A 746 70.37 -3.07 -63.66
N LEU A 747 71.25 -3.35 -62.70
CA LEU A 747 71.00 -4.36 -61.66
C LEU A 747 69.77 -4.00 -60.81
N SER A 748 69.62 -2.74 -60.40
CA SER A 748 68.43 -2.27 -59.69
C SER A 748 67.17 -2.43 -60.54
N SER A 749 67.24 -2.19 -61.86
CA SER A 749 66.08 -2.38 -62.75
C SER A 749 65.61 -3.84 -62.83
N GLU A 750 66.53 -4.82 -62.76
CA GLU A 750 66.17 -6.25 -62.72
C GLU A 750 65.39 -6.59 -61.45
N TYR A 751 65.85 -6.14 -60.28
CA TYR A 751 65.14 -6.32 -59.02
C TYR A 751 63.78 -5.62 -59.00
N MET A 752 63.67 -4.42 -59.61
CA MET A 752 62.40 -3.71 -59.74
C MET A 752 61.41 -4.45 -60.66
N SER A 753 61.90 -5.10 -61.72
CA SER A 753 61.06 -5.90 -62.62
C SER A 753 60.56 -7.20 -62.00
N LEU A 754 61.39 -7.86 -61.19
CA LEU A 754 61.05 -9.10 -60.48
C LEU A 754 59.88 -8.90 -59.51
N THR A 755 59.79 -7.75 -58.83
CA THR A 755 58.68 -7.42 -57.93
C THR A 755 57.32 -7.31 -58.62
N THR A 756 57.29 -6.87 -59.89
CA THR A 756 56.04 -6.77 -60.67
C THR A 756 55.44 -8.13 -61.04
N ASP A 757 56.27 -9.17 -61.20
CA ASP A 757 55.79 -10.52 -61.55
C ASP A 757 55.25 -11.29 -60.33
N THR A 758 55.75 -11.02 -59.12
CA THR A 758 55.26 -11.67 -57.89
C THR A 758 53.92 -11.10 -57.40
N GLU A 759 53.60 -9.83 -57.68
CA GLU A 759 52.29 -9.23 -57.36
C GLU A 759 51.15 -9.66 -58.30
N GLN A 760 51.46 -10.16 -59.51
CA GLN A 760 50.44 -10.69 -60.43
C GLN A 760 50.08 -12.16 -60.18
N LEU A 761 50.95 -12.93 -59.51
CA LEU A 761 50.70 -14.32 -59.15
C LEU A 761 49.90 -14.47 -57.84
N SER A 762 49.93 -13.49 -56.92
CA SER A 762 49.16 -13.54 -55.68
C SER A 762 47.67 -13.19 -55.83
N PHE A 763 47.27 -12.54 -56.94
CA PHE A 763 45.87 -12.17 -57.20
C PHE A 763 45.03 -13.26 -57.88
N LEU A 764 45.62 -14.40 -58.28
CA LEU A 764 44.94 -15.50 -58.98
C LEU A 764 44.78 -16.79 -58.14
N GLU A 765 45.29 -16.85 -56.91
CA GLU A 765 45.25 -18.06 -56.06
C GLU A 765 44.22 -18.05 -54.90
N GLU A 766 43.42 -16.98 -54.70
CA GLU A 766 42.40 -16.93 -53.62
C GLU A 766 40.93 -16.88 -54.09
N THR A 767 40.64 -17.40 -55.28
CA THR A 767 39.24 -17.72 -55.68
C THR A 767 39.10 -19.14 -56.19
N ASP A 768 39.51 -20.11 -55.38
CA ASP A 768 38.98 -21.48 -55.44
C ASP A 768 39.36 -22.22 -54.15
N VAL A 769 38.39 -22.41 -53.25
CA VAL A 769 38.00 -23.69 -52.62
C VAL A 769 36.84 -23.39 -51.67
N THR A 770 35.65 -23.74 -52.14
CA THR A 770 34.41 -23.95 -51.38
C THR A 770 34.45 -25.23 -50.57
N SER A 771 33.93 -25.23 -49.33
CA SER A 771 33.06 -26.28 -48.73
C SER A 771 32.88 -26.07 -47.24
#